data_AF-A0A0S8DIG7-F1
#
_entry.id   AF-A0A0S8DIG7-F1
#
_cell.length_a   1.000
_cell.length_b   1.000
_cell.length_c   1.000
_cell.angle_alpha   90.00
_cell.angle_beta   90.00
_cell.angle_gamma   90.00
#
_symmetry.space_group_name_H-M   'P 1'
#
loop_
_entity.id
_entity.type
_entity.pdbx_description
1 polymer ?
#
loop_
_entity_poly.entity_id
_entity_poly.type
_entity_poly.pdbx_seq_one_letter_code
_entity_poly.pdbx_strand_id
1 'polypeptide(L)'
;MTFQFKPIKLLLISCALILIPAVSTTVYALGMSSKRDCVVCHIMWLDDFRTHDETLIDWKPGNVLMKDTQGVVSSEDICYSCHDGYVQDSRYITWKYNRHKTFVKPSKNVTIPDYLPLSVNGEIYCGTCHSAHGKGAAPHGDPLGQTSLFRETNVDSSLCEKCHSNKAEYKLYNGHPVHKVSSFELPHRLFKLGSTEALGHDVVICQSCHRVHGARGDKLLIVKNDQSQLCAACHSDKKDVIDTKHDMRITMPDEKNIKDQLPSQAGPCSACHIPHGAAGKKLWAKEIKEDNPASQMCLTCHENEGHKEIKGIGEFSHPVNVKPEKTTKVSEDLPLFSQQGLKNPDGTVQCFTCHDIHRWDPNSHANKGGKDVEGSSLNSFLRISNSSSVLCLSCHENKKQIVTSDHNLEVTAPAEKNIQGFSAAESGPCGSCHIPHNALSSSLWSRALRGEHDYVSQLCESCHNNDGIAKDKLLGENYHPVNVTLDKFNITTDLPLYDNEGNKTVSGKLVCITCHDPHTWDPVKAVIHYSFKNMEGDASNSFLREPNFPASTLCKNCHTAQGLVDGTDHDMSVTAPDATNILGQTVKESGQCGVCHLVHNSPNKLKLWAQPYGNIVIGEDMIDSLCNSCHSRGKIASSKIPTIATHPQDKLINNVMRCDRNAIDFAPIFDITSGKETRVGNISCPTCHNAHQWSPLVKEKGDNINHEGNTTNSFLRNVSYNNICIDCHGMDALFRYKYYHDPEERVEASPVRINIVK
;
A
#
# COMPACT_ATOMS: atom_id res chain seq x y z
N MET A 1 92.86 -26.80 65.70
CA MET A 1 93.17 -25.72 64.73
C MET A 1 91.84 -25.07 64.37
N THR A 2 91.59 -23.78 64.55
CA THR A 2 92.38 -22.69 65.15
C THR A 2 91.46 -21.85 66.04
N PHE A 3 91.93 -21.49 67.24
CA PHE A 3 91.89 -20.15 67.88
C PHE A 3 90.81 -19.14 67.42
N GLN A 4 90.15 -18.31 68.25
CA GLN A 4 90.05 -18.09 69.71
C GLN A 4 88.94 -17.01 69.93
N PHE A 5 88.42 -16.62 71.11
CA PHE A 5 88.69 -16.99 72.51
C PHE A 5 87.38 -16.96 73.36
N LYS A 6 87.34 -16.19 74.45
CA LYS A 6 86.22 -15.82 75.36
C LYS A 6 86.65 -14.50 76.10
N PRO A 7 86.14 -14.10 77.30
CA PRO A 7 84.77 -13.96 77.87
C PRO A 7 84.55 -12.53 78.46
N ILE A 8 83.63 -12.40 79.45
CA ILE A 8 83.68 -11.57 80.70
C ILE A 8 82.61 -10.46 80.80
N LYS A 9 81.52 -10.72 81.56
CA LYS A 9 81.14 -10.18 82.92
C LYS A 9 80.70 -8.71 82.89
N LEU A 10 79.84 -8.17 83.76
CA LEU A 10 79.20 -8.55 85.04
C LEU A 10 77.86 -7.73 85.07
N LEU A 11 76.80 -7.92 85.87
CA LEU A 11 76.61 -8.08 87.33
C LEU A 11 75.07 -8.38 87.49
N LEU A 12 74.62 -9.41 88.22
CA LEU A 12 73.99 -9.35 89.57
C LEU A 12 72.80 -8.35 89.70
N ILE A 13 71.68 -8.57 90.41
CA ILE A 13 71.30 -9.50 91.51
C ILE A 13 69.74 -9.51 91.55
N SER A 14 69.00 -10.62 91.77
CA SER A 14 68.48 -11.01 93.10
C SER A 14 67.69 -12.34 93.07
N CYS A 15 67.84 -13.12 94.14
CA CYS A 15 66.86 -13.92 94.91
C CYS A 15 65.40 -14.14 94.40
N ALA A 16 64.71 -15.24 94.74
CA ALA A 16 65.09 -16.50 95.39
C ALA A 16 63.90 -17.51 95.39
N LEU A 17 64.21 -18.81 95.59
CA LEU A 17 63.43 -19.83 96.32
C LEU A 17 61.87 -19.84 96.26
N ILE A 18 61.28 -20.86 95.61
CA ILE A 18 60.57 -22.01 96.25
C ILE A 18 59.83 -22.84 95.18
N LEU A 19 59.97 -24.16 95.27
CA LEU A 19 59.28 -25.16 94.45
C LEU A 19 58.18 -25.82 95.28
N ILE A 20 56.91 -25.59 94.92
CA ILE A 20 55.75 -26.39 95.33
C ILE A 20 54.88 -26.56 94.07
N PRO A 21 54.43 -27.79 93.72
CA PRO A 21 53.66 -28.01 92.51
C PRO A 21 52.21 -27.53 92.69
N ALA A 22 51.94 -26.29 92.28
CA ALA A 22 50.57 -25.86 92.06
C ALA A 22 49.98 -26.63 90.88
N VAL A 23 48.79 -27.20 91.07
CA VAL A 23 47.97 -27.74 89.98
C VAL A 23 47.59 -26.58 89.08
N SER A 24 48.39 -26.32 88.05
CA SER A 24 48.02 -25.41 86.98
C SER A 24 46.87 -26.04 86.22
N THR A 25 45.65 -25.64 86.58
CA THR A 25 44.53 -25.69 85.66
C THR A 25 45.00 -25.01 84.38
N THR A 26 45.15 -25.80 83.31
CA THR A 26 45.25 -25.22 81.97
C THR A 26 43.92 -24.54 81.73
N VAL A 27 43.85 -23.25 82.03
CA VAL A 27 42.87 -22.34 81.44
C VAL A 27 43.00 -22.60 79.94
N TYR A 28 42.00 -23.28 79.38
CA TYR A 28 41.89 -23.44 77.94
C TYR A 28 41.73 -22.03 77.39
N ALA A 29 42.84 -21.46 76.93
CA ALA A 29 42.84 -20.23 76.18
C ALA A 29 41.83 -20.41 75.04
N LEU A 30 40.84 -19.53 75.00
CA LEU A 30 39.65 -19.59 74.17
C LEU A 30 39.97 -20.17 72.78
N GLY A 31 39.64 -21.44 72.58
CA GLY A 31 39.49 -21.96 71.22
C GLY A 31 38.44 -21.07 70.55
N MET A 32 38.80 -20.46 69.42
CA MET A 32 37.83 -19.70 68.62
C MET A 32 36.76 -20.67 68.14
N SER A 33 35.70 -20.78 68.93
CA SER A 33 34.54 -21.59 68.60
C SER A 33 33.92 -21.02 67.34
N SER A 34 33.81 -21.86 66.30
CA SER A 34 33.08 -21.55 65.07
C SER A 34 31.60 -21.21 65.31
N LYS A 35 31.11 -21.39 66.55
CA LYS A 35 29.81 -20.88 66.98
C LYS A 35 29.74 -19.34 67.04
N ARG A 36 30.85 -18.59 67.28
CA ARG A 36 30.78 -17.12 67.50
C ARG A 36 30.21 -16.35 66.31
N ASP A 37 30.55 -16.74 65.09
CA ASP A 37 30.03 -16.07 63.89
C ASP A 37 28.61 -16.56 63.56
N CYS A 38 28.32 -17.84 63.79
CA CYS A 38 27.00 -18.43 63.62
C CYS A 38 25.94 -17.81 64.54
N VAL A 39 26.30 -17.36 65.75
CA VAL A 39 25.32 -16.90 66.76
C VAL A 39 24.82 -15.47 66.54
N VAL A 40 25.43 -14.73 65.61
CA VAL A 40 24.86 -13.47 65.08
C VAL A 40 23.48 -13.74 64.47
N CYS A 41 23.34 -14.88 63.78
CA CYS A 41 22.09 -15.32 63.16
C CYS A 41 21.33 -16.33 64.04
N HIS A 42 22.07 -17.25 64.68
CA HIS A 42 21.55 -18.35 65.47
C HIS A 42 21.87 -18.19 66.96
N ILE A 43 21.43 -17.10 67.59
CA ILE A 43 21.73 -16.82 69.01
C ILE A 43 21.36 -17.99 69.94
N MET A 44 20.28 -18.72 69.62
CA MET A 44 19.83 -19.93 70.34
C MET A 44 20.72 -21.17 70.14
N TRP A 45 21.83 -21.07 69.40
CA TRP A 45 22.85 -22.12 69.29
C TRP A 45 24.04 -21.93 70.24
N LEU A 46 24.08 -20.81 70.98
CA LEU A 46 24.95 -20.67 72.14
C LEU A 46 24.54 -21.67 73.22
N ASP A 47 25.53 -22.34 73.81
CA ASP A 47 25.27 -23.27 74.92
C ASP A 47 24.85 -22.50 76.19
N ASP A 48 25.24 -21.23 76.31
CA ASP A 48 24.86 -20.30 77.39
C ASP A 48 23.35 -20.00 77.44
N PHE A 49 22.62 -20.23 76.33
CA PHE A 49 21.16 -20.10 76.24
C PHE A 49 20.43 -21.46 76.31
N ARG A 50 21.15 -22.54 76.66
CA ARG A 50 20.60 -23.90 76.85
C ARG A 50 20.52 -24.24 78.34
N THR A 51 19.97 -23.32 79.12
CA THR A 51 19.78 -23.41 80.57
C THR A 51 18.42 -24.01 80.95
N HIS A 52 18.28 -24.46 82.19
CA HIS A 52 16.97 -24.76 82.78
C HIS A 52 16.32 -23.51 83.39
N ASP A 53 17.09 -22.42 83.52
CA ASP A 53 16.66 -21.13 84.04
C ASP A 53 15.94 -20.29 82.97
N GLU A 54 14.97 -19.49 83.41
CA GLU A 54 14.13 -18.63 82.56
C GLU A 54 14.96 -17.50 81.92
N THR A 55 15.08 -17.53 80.59
CA THR A 55 15.83 -16.53 79.82
C THR A 55 15.00 -15.27 79.55
N LEU A 56 15.63 -14.09 79.51
CA LEU A 56 14.99 -12.81 79.13
C LEU A 56 14.39 -12.80 77.71
N ILE A 57 14.67 -13.84 76.92
CA ILE A 57 14.09 -14.09 75.59
C ILE A 57 13.35 -15.43 75.68
N ASP A 58 12.04 -15.43 75.41
CA ASP A 58 11.23 -16.65 75.39
C ASP A 58 11.84 -17.72 74.48
N TRP A 59 12.06 -18.93 75.00
CA TRP A 59 12.40 -20.07 74.17
C TRP A 59 11.20 -20.53 73.33
N LYS A 60 11.24 -20.28 72.03
CA LYS A 60 10.18 -20.68 71.07
C LYS A 60 10.69 -21.81 70.18
N PRO A 61 10.19 -23.06 70.33
CA PRO A 61 10.52 -24.16 69.44
C PRO A 61 9.86 -23.94 68.08
N GLY A 62 10.65 -24.04 67.02
CA GLY A 62 10.21 -23.77 65.65
C GLY A 62 10.36 -22.30 65.23
N ASN A 63 10.66 -22.07 63.95
CA ASN A 63 10.59 -20.75 63.33
C ASN A 63 9.13 -20.46 62.96
N VAL A 64 8.63 -19.27 63.31
CA VAL A 64 7.30 -18.78 62.91
C VAL A 64 7.17 -18.71 61.37
N LEU A 65 8.29 -18.68 60.63
CA LEU A 65 8.35 -18.32 59.22
C LEU A 65 8.96 -19.37 58.30
N MET A 66 9.34 -20.55 58.80
CA MET A 66 9.86 -21.64 57.97
C MET A 66 9.48 -22.99 58.59
N LYS A 67 8.70 -23.77 57.84
CA LYS A 67 8.30 -25.11 58.24
C LYS A 67 9.53 -25.97 58.55
N ASP A 68 9.47 -26.74 59.63
CA ASP A 68 10.48 -27.72 60.04
C ASP A 68 11.90 -27.12 60.29
N THR A 69 11.99 -25.83 60.65
CA THR A 69 13.24 -25.16 61.07
C THR A 69 13.12 -24.49 62.46
N GLN A 70 14.23 -24.07 63.07
CA GLN A 70 14.28 -23.59 64.46
C GLN A 70 14.91 -22.20 64.58
N GLY A 71 14.22 -21.27 65.26
CA GLY A 71 14.66 -19.89 65.54
C GLY A 71 14.20 -18.84 64.51
N VAL A 72 14.17 -17.57 64.89
CA VAL A 72 13.61 -16.45 64.09
C VAL A 72 14.51 -15.91 62.97
N VAL A 73 15.54 -16.66 62.58
CA VAL A 73 16.70 -16.21 61.79
C VAL A 73 16.35 -15.61 60.42
N SER A 74 15.18 -15.95 59.88
CA SER A 74 14.68 -15.50 58.59
C SER A 74 13.50 -14.52 58.71
N SER A 75 13.31 -13.87 59.86
CA SER A 75 12.29 -12.85 60.08
C SER A 75 12.64 -11.52 59.44
N GLU A 76 11.60 -10.71 59.18
CA GLU A 76 11.79 -9.35 58.67
C GLU A 76 12.59 -8.51 59.68
N ASP A 77 12.44 -8.73 60.99
CA ASP A 77 13.18 -8.02 62.04
C ASP A 77 14.69 -8.35 62.02
N ILE A 78 15.07 -9.62 61.86
CA ILE A 78 16.48 -10.03 61.74
C ILE A 78 17.09 -9.54 60.41
N CYS A 79 16.31 -9.52 59.32
CA CYS A 79 16.74 -8.86 58.08
C CYS A 79 16.90 -7.34 58.29
N TYR A 80 16.00 -6.71 59.04
CA TYR A 80 16.01 -5.27 59.30
C TYR A 80 17.22 -4.86 60.14
N SER A 81 17.60 -5.61 61.18
CA SER A 81 18.74 -5.28 62.05
C SER A 81 20.11 -5.34 61.33
N CYS A 82 20.22 -6.01 60.18
CA CYS A 82 21.39 -5.89 59.32
C CYS A 82 21.30 -4.65 58.40
N HIS A 83 20.08 -4.34 57.95
CA HIS A 83 19.79 -3.28 57.00
C HIS A 83 19.57 -1.88 57.60
N ASP A 84 19.50 -1.75 58.93
CA ASP A 84 19.17 -0.50 59.65
C ASP A 84 20.33 0.49 59.81
N GLY A 85 21.51 0.12 59.32
CA GLY A 85 22.75 0.87 59.50
C GLY A 85 23.81 0.14 60.33
N TYR A 86 23.46 -0.93 61.07
CA TYR A 86 24.44 -1.67 61.85
C TYR A 86 25.44 -2.47 60.99
N VAL A 87 24.97 -3.12 59.91
CA VAL A 87 25.85 -3.75 58.90
C VAL A 87 25.93 -2.88 57.64
N GLN A 88 24.77 -2.48 57.10
CA GLN A 88 24.68 -1.54 55.98
C GLN A 88 23.31 -0.87 55.99
N ASP A 89 23.22 0.48 56.00
CA ASP A 89 21.91 1.11 55.82
C ASP A 89 21.45 0.98 54.37
N SER A 90 20.49 0.09 54.14
CA SER A 90 19.76 -0.01 52.88
C SER A 90 18.24 -0.03 53.07
N ARG A 91 17.74 0.49 54.21
CA ARG A 91 16.30 0.73 54.44
C ARG A 91 15.66 1.53 53.31
N TYR A 92 16.40 2.51 52.80
CA TYR A 92 15.97 3.36 51.68
C TYR A 92 15.82 2.60 50.35
N ILE A 93 16.40 1.40 50.23
CA ILE A 93 16.22 0.49 49.09
C ILE A 93 15.10 -0.49 49.40
N THR A 94 15.17 -1.21 50.52
CA THR A 94 14.33 -2.40 50.76
C THR A 94 12.96 -2.09 51.41
N TRP A 95 12.83 -0.99 52.16
CA TRP A 95 11.59 -0.61 52.87
C TRP A 95 10.93 0.69 52.39
N LYS A 96 11.65 1.63 51.75
CA LYS A 96 11.13 2.98 51.45
C LYS A 96 10.16 3.08 50.26
N TYR A 97 10.36 2.29 49.21
CA TYR A 97 9.50 2.30 48.02
C TYR A 97 8.91 0.90 47.76
N ASN A 98 8.33 0.67 46.58
CA ASN A 98 7.72 -0.61 46.26
C ASN A 98 8.74 -1.76 46.33
N ARG A 99 8.34 -2.84 46.98
CA ARG A 99 9.11 -4.07 47.16
C ARG A 99 8.24 -5.28 46.83
N HIS A 100 8.86 -6.39 46.47
CA HIS A 100 8.15 -7.67 46.36
C HIS A 100 7.41 -7.95 47.68
N LYS A 101 6.12 -8.27 47.59
CA LYS A 101 5.29 -8.44 48.78
C LYS A 101 5.74 -9.69 49.54
N THR A 102 5.91 -9.52 50.85
CA THR A 102 6.18 -10.56 51.85
C THR A 102 4.91 -10.81 52.66
N PHE A 103 4.83 -11.97 53.31
CA PHE A 103 3.66 -12.45 54.06
C PHE A 103 2.37 -12.45 53.24
N VAL A 104 2.50 -12.85 51.97
CA VAL A 104 1.39 -13.07 51.04
C VAL A 104 1.50 -14.45 50.42
N LYS A 105 0.36 -15.14 50.25
CA LYS A 105 0.32 -16.42 49.56
C LYS A 105 0.60 -16.23 48.06
N PRO A 106 1.37 -17.11 47.41
CA PRO A 106 1.58 -17.06 45.96
C PRO A 106 0.25 -17.01 45.20
N SER A 107 0.15 -16.14 44.21
CA SER A 107 -1.04 -16.11 43.33
C SER A 107 -1.08 -17.33 42.42
N LYS A 108 -2.25 -17.68 41.90
CA LYS A 108 -2.45 -18.75 40.90
C LYS A 108 -1.60 -18.61 39.62
N ASN A 109 -1.04 -17.42 39.38
CA ASN A 109 -0.23 -17.08 38.20
C ASN A 109 1.29 -17.23 38.43
N VAL A 110 1.72 -17.82 39.56
CA VAL A 110 3.11 -17.97 39.98
C VAL A 110 3.30 -19.39 40.51
N THR A 111 4.34 -20.08 40.07
CA THR A 111 4.67 -21.44 40.51
C THR A 111 5.95 -21.39 41.33
N ILE A 112 5.86 -21.62 42.65
CA ILE A 112 7.05 -21.61 43.52
C ILE A 112 7.64 -23.04 43.52
N PRO A 113 8.92 -23.23 43.14
CA PRO A 113 9.58 -24.53 43.25
C PRO A 113 9.80 -24.93 44.72
N ASP A 114 9.70 -26.22 45.03
CA ASP A 114 9.77 -26.75 46.40
C ASP A 114 11.05 -26.37 47.19
N TYR A 115 12.14 -26.08 46.48
CA TYR A 115 13.42 -25.65 47.08
C TYR A 115 13.47 -24.15 47.44
N LEU A 116 12.46 -23.36 47.06
CA LEU A 116 12.26 -21.98 47.52
C LEU A 116 11.20 -22.02 48.65
N PRO A 117 11.62 -21.99 49.93
CA PRO A 117 10.72 -22.25 51.04
C PRO A 117 9.66 -21.16 51.20
N LEU A 118 8.45 -21.57 51.55
CA LEU A 118 7.38 -20.69 51.99
C LEU A 118 7.29 -20.69 53.52
N SER A 119 6.53 -19.74 54.08
CA SER A 119 6.21 -19.70 55.51
C SER A 119 5.40 -20.92 55.95
N VAL A 120 5.27 -21.12 57.26
CA VAL A 120 4.38 -22.17 57.82
C VAL A 120 2.92 -22.03 57.35
N ASN A 121 2.51 -20.83 56.94
CA ASN A 121 1.18 -20.52 56.39
C ASN A 121 1.10 -20.65 54.85
N GLY A 122 2.20 -20.97 54.18
CA GLY A 122 2.31 -21.02 52.73
C GLY A 122 2.51 -19.66 52.05
N GLU A 123 3.19 -18.71 52.71
CA GLU A 123 3.40 -17.35 52.21
C GLU A 123 4.84 -17.12 51.75
N ILE A 124 5.04 -16.23 50.76
CA ILE A 124 6.36 -15.74 50.37
C ILE A 124 6.85 -14.79 51.45
N TYR A 125 8.11 -14.91 51.88
CA TYR A 125 8.75 -14.05 52.88
C TYR A 125 10.23 -13.87 52.53
N CYS A 126 10.99 -13.07 53.29
CA CYS A 126 12.38 -12.73 52.97
C CYS A 126 13.25 -13.98 52.68
N GLY A 127 13.14 -15.03 53.51
CA GLY A 127 13.90 -16.26 53.36
C GLY A 127 13.48 -17.17 52.18
N THR A 128 12.38 -16.88 51.48
CA THR A 128 12.05 -17.56 50.21
C THR A 128 13.12 -17.24 49.16
N CYS A 129 13.50 -15.97 49.04
CA CYS A 129 14.51 -15.50 48.10
C CYS A 129 15.91 -15.44 48.73
N HIS A 130 16.00 -15.20 50.04
CA HIS A 130 17.26 -15.00 50.76
C HIS A 130 17.71 -16.20 51.61
N SER A 131 19.01 -16.38 51.73
CA SER A 131 19.65 -17.34 52.62
C SER A 131 21.12 -16.98 52.83
N ALA A 132 21.58 -16.96 54.08
CA ALA A 132 23.01 -16.87 54.42
C ALA A 132 23.82 -18.12 54.01
N HIS A 133 23.13 -19.23 53.73
CA HIS A 133 23.70 -20.47 53.21
C HIS A 133 23.19 -20.76 51.79
N GLY A 134 22.80 -19.73 51.05
CA GLY A 134 22.31 -19.86 49.68
C GLY A 134 23.42 -20.11 48.67
N LYS A 135 23.10 -20.72 47.52
CA LYS A 135 24.07 -20.89 46.42
C LYS A 135 24.50 -19.56 45.80
N GLY A 136 23.69 -18.52 45.97
CA GLY A 136 23.99 -17.15 45.55
C GLY A 136 24.63 -16.29 46.64
N ALA A 137 24.87 -16.84 47.85
CA ALA A 137 25.65 -16.17 48.88
C ALA A 137 27.09 -15.95 48.38
N ALA A 138 27.69 -14.80 48.75
CA ALA A 138 29.09 -14.54 48.45
C ALA A 138 29.97 -15.69 49.00
N PRO A 139 31.04 -16.10 48.29
CA PRO A 139 31.92 -17.17 48.78
C PRO A 139 32.45 -16.85 50.18
N HIS A 140 32.61 -17.87 51.01
CA HIS A 140 33.32 -17.73 52.29
C HIS A 140 34.74 -17.21 52.03
N GLY A 141 34.95 -15.90 52.20
CA GLY A 141 36.22 -15.23 51.91
C GLY A 141 36.15 -13.89 51.15
N ASP A 142 34.99 -13.29 50.87
CA ASP A 142 34.94 -11.89 50.39
C ASP A 142 35.54 -10.93 51.44
N PRO A 143 36.68 -10.26 51.16
CA PRO A 143 37.32 -9.35 52.12
C PRO A 143 36.53 -8.06 52.37
N LEU A 144 35.50 -7.78 51.55
CA LEU A 144 34.68 -6.56 51.62
C LEU A 144 33.33 -6.78 52.34
N GLY A 145 33.02 -8.01 52.77
CA GLY A 145 31.83 -8.33 53.56
C GLY A 145 30.49 -8.15 52.84
N GLN A 146 30.46 -8.07 51.50
CA GLN A 146 29.25 -7.81 50.73
C GLN A 146 28.43 -9.11 50.56
N THR A 147 27.74 -9.49 51.62
CA THR A 147 26.86 -10.67 51.61
C THR A 147 25.61 -10.44 50.74
N SER A 148 25.73 -10.79 49.45
CA SER A 148 24.57 -10.97 48.58
C SER A 148 23.83 -12.24 49.00
N LEU A 149 22.98 -12.16 50.03
CA LEU A 149 22.32 -13.31 50.68
C LEU A 149 21.27 -14.02 49.79
N PHE A 150 21.53 -14.35 48.52
CA PHE A 150 20.54 -15.01 47.65
C PHE A 150 20.53 -16.54 47.84
N ARG A 151 19.34 -17.13 48.01
CA ARG A 151 19.15 -18.58 48.16
C ARG A 151 19.65 -19.38 46.95
N GLU A 152 19.46 -18.84 45.77
CA GLU A 152 19.90 -19.37 44.48
C GLU A 152 20.62 -18.26 43.71
N THR A 153 21.46 -18.62 42.73
CA THR A 153 22.07 -17.61 41.84
C THR A 153 20.99 -16.88 41.03
N ASN A 154 21.16 -15.57 40.84
CA ASN A 154 20.27 -14.73 40.05
C ASN A 154 21.06 -13.99 38.94
N VAL A 155 21.74 -14.77 38.10
CA VAL A 155 22.32 -14.26 36.84
C VAL A 155 21.17 -14.01 35.87
N ASP A 156 21.17 -12.85 35.20
CA ASP A 156 20.23 -12.49 34.14
C ASP A 156 18.73 -12.66 34.48
N SER A 157 18.34 -12.43 35.73
CA SER A 157 16.96 -12.63 36.25
C SER A 157 16.49 -14.08 36.41
N SER A 158 17.38 -15.08 36.30
CA SER A 158 17.04 -16.51 36.42
C SER A 158 16.34 -16.92 37.73
N LEU A 159 16.51 -16.17 38.84
CA LEU A 159 15.72 -16.42 40.07
C LEU A 159 14.27 -15.95 39.94
N CYS A 160 14.01 -14.88 39.18
CA CYS A 160 12.66 -14.41 38.91
C CYS A 160 11.87 -15.42 38.07
N GLU A 161 12.55 -16.03 37.10
CA GLU A 161 11.96 -16.96 36.11
C GLU A 161 11.57 -18.31 36.71
N LYS A 162 12.31 -18.78 37.74
CA LYS A 162 11.94 -19.94 38.57
C LYS A 162 10.51 -19.83 39.13
N CYS A 163 10.03 -18.62 39.41
CA CYS A 163 8.69 -18.35 39.95
C CYS A 163 7.70 -17.83 38.88
N HIS A 164 8.19 -16.99 37.96
CA HIS A 164 7.41 -16.30 36.93
C HIS A 164 7.56 -16.95 35.54
N SER A 165 7.58 -18.28 35.47
CA SER A 165 7.75 -19.07 34.23
C SER A 165 6.88 -18.58 33.07
N ASN A 166 5.58 -18.37 33.30
CA ASN A 166 4.64 -17.87 32.27
C ASN A 166 4.94 -16.44 31.78
N LYS A 167 5.84 -15.69 32.44
CA LYS A 167 6.34 -14.37 31.98
C LYS A 167 7.70 -14.49 31.31
N ALA A 168 8.52 -15.47 31.71
CA ALA A 168 9.76 -15.85 31.04
C ALA A 168 9.49 -16.40 29.62
N GLU A 169 8.45 -17.24 29.48
CA GLU A 169 8.01 -17.87 28.22
C GLU A 169 7.27 -16.89 27.28
N TYR A 170 7.91 -15.77 26.98
CA TYR A 170 7.33 -14.64 26.25
C TYR A 170 6.81 -15.01 24.85
N LYS A 171 7.36 -16.04 24.21
CA LYS A 171 6.93 -16.52 22.89
C LYS A 171 5.56 -17.22 22.94
N LEU A 172 5.32 -17.98 24.01
CA LEU A 172 4.09 -18.75 24.23
C LEU A 172 2.97 -17.84 24.76
N TYR A 173 3.29 -16.94 25.69
CA TYR A 173 2.33 -16.08 26.37
C TYR A 173 2.29 -14.64 25.84
N ASN A 174 2.68 -14.41 24.59
CA ASN A 174 2.69 -13.10 23.91
C ASN A 174 3.22 -11.96 24.82
N GLY A 175 4.47 -12.10 25.26
CA GLY A 175 5.18 -11.13 26.09
C GLY A 175 6.27 -10.37 25.31
N HIS A 176 6.78 -9.31 25.94
CA HIS A 176 7.96 -8.59 25.46
C HIS A 176 9.18 -9.53 25.44
N PRO A 177 10.03 -9.48 24.40
CA PRO A 177 11.27 -10.27 24.38
C PRO A 177 12.15 -10.04 25.61
N VAL A 178 12.63 -11.15 26.18
CA VAL A 178 13.69 -11.24 27.18
C VAL A 178 14.70 -12.29 26.72
N HIS A 179 15.91 -12.29 27.29
CA HIS A 179 17.05 -13.12 26.84
C HIS A 179 17.37 -12.94 25.35
N LYS A 180 17.19 -11.71 24.89
CA LYS A 180 17.46 -11.27 23.52
C LYS A 180 18.38 -10.06 23.58
N VAL A 181 19.47 -10.14 22.81
CA VAL A 181 20.26 -8.96 22.44
C VAL A 181 19.34 -8.00 21.70
N SER A 182 19.30 -6.76 22.17
CA SER A 182 18.55 -5.67 21.54
C SER A 182 19.13 -5.36 20.15
N SER A 183 18.31 -4.81 19.25
CA SER A 183 18.79 -4.32 17.95
C SER A 183 19.43 -2.93 18.02
N PHE A 184 19.60 -2.39 19.23
CA PHE A 184 20.18 -1.08 19.55
C PHE A 184 20.75 -1.11 20.98
N GLU A 185 21.75 -0.27 21.25
CA GLU A 185 22.41 -0.14 22.56
C GLU A 185 21.40 0.19 23.68
N LEU A 186 21.45 -0.53 24.79
CA LEU A 186 20.54 -0.31 25.91
C LEU A 186 20.89 1.00 26.65
N PRO A 187 19.97 1.98 26.73
CA PRO A 187 20.32 3.31 27.19
C PRO A 187 20.71 3.33 28.67
N HIS A 188 21.94 3.77 28.98
CA HIS A 188 22.50 3.87 30.34
C HIS A 188 21.61 4.58 31.38
N ARG A 189 20.63 5.38 30.92
CA ARG A 189 19.60 5.98 31.78
C ARG A 189 18.80 4.93 32.57
N LEU A 190 18.57 3.74 32.01
CA LEU A 190 17.90 2.63 32.71
C LEU A 190 18.62 2.26 34.00
N PHE A 191 19.93 2.05 33.94
CA PHE A 191 20.74 1.63 35.09
C PHE A 191 20.81 2.74 36.15
N LYS A 192 20.86 4.02 35.73
CA LYS A 192 20.70 5.19 36.61
C LYS A 192 19.32 5.28 37.29
N LEU A 193 18.28 4.71 36.67
CA LEU A 193 16.94 4.58 37.25
C LEU A 193 16.78 3.31 38.11
N GLY A 194 17.80 2.44 38.14
CA GLY A 194 17.91 1.32 39.05
C GLY A 194 17.55 -0.05 38.47
N SER A 195 17.59 -0.21 37.14
CA SER A 195 17.64 -1.54 36.50
C SER A 195 18.99 -2.23 36.74
N THR A 196 19.09 -3.50 36.36
CA THR A 196 20.34 -4.29 36.39
C THR A 196 20.81 -4.58 34.96
N GLU A 197 22.12 -4.48 34.72
CA GLU A 197 22.76 -4.95 33.48
C GLU A 197 22.76 -6.49 33.46
N ALA A 198 22.58 -7.07 32.27
CA ALA A 198 22.79 -8.49 32.05
C ALA A 198 24.28 -8.80 31.90
N LEU A 199 24.67 -10.06 32.03
CA LEU A 199 26.04 -10.51 31.79
C LEU A 199 26.46 -10.33 30.32
N GLY A 200 25.50 -10.43 29.40
CA GLY A 200 25.67 -10.14 27.97
C GLY A 200 25.34 -8.69 27.63
N HIS A 201 26.15 -8.08 26.75
CA HIS A 201 25.92 -6.73 26.24
C HIS A 201 24.55 -6.62 25.54
N ASP A 202 23.82 -5.53 25.82
CA ASP A 202 22.50 -5.22 25.27
C ASP A 202 21.40 -6.29 25.45
N VAL A 203 21.54 -7.24 26.39
CA VAL A 203 20.51 -8.25 26.65
C VAL A 203 19.41 -7.70 27.55
N VAL A 204 18.16 -7.77 27.09
CA VAL A 204 16.97 -7.41 27.88
C VAL A 204 16.60 -8.57 28.82
N ILE A 205 16.48 -8.29 30.11
CA ILE A 205 16.15 -9.25 31.19
C ILE A 205 15.01 -8.74 32.08
N CYS A 206 14.52 -9.59 32.98
CA CYS A 206 13.63 -9.26 34.11
C CYS A 206 13.86 -7.87 34.71
N GLN A 207 15.11 -7.71 35.15
CA GLN A 207 15.63 -6.57 35.88
C GLN A 207 15.98 -5.35 35.01
N SER A 208 15.82 -5.42 33.68
CA SER A 208 15.87 -4.24 32.80
C SER A 208 14.66 -3.31 33.03
N CYS A 209 13.53 -3.88 33.42
CA CYS A 209 12.25 -3.19 33.65
C CYS A 209 11.80 -3.19 35.12
N HIS A 210 12.08 -4.27 35.85
CA HIS A 210 11.63 -4.48 37.21
C HIS A 210 12.76 -4.34 38.24
N ARG A 211 12.41 -3.99 39.48
CA ARG A 211 13.32 -3.90 40.62
C ARG A 211 12.64 -4.47 41.87
N VAL A 212 13.19 -5.57 42.40
CA VAL A 212 12.59 -6.32 43.53
C VAL A 212 12.47 -5.46 44.79
N HIS A 213 13.44 -4.57 45.04
CA HIS A 213 13.53 -3.71 46.22
C HIS A 213 13.72 -2.23 45.81
N GLY A 214 12.79 -1.37 46.18
CA GLY A 214 12.92 0.08 45.97
C GLY A 214 12.46 0.55 44.60
N ALA A 215 11.55 -0.19 43.96
CA ALA A 215 10.89 0.22 42.72
C ALA A 215 10.08 1.50 42.92
N ARG A 216 10.18 2.43 41.97
CA ARG A 216 9.44 3.71 42.01
C ARG A 216 8.07 3.63 41.34
N GLY A 217 7.86 2.65 40.46
CA GLY A 217 6.58 2.38 39.82
C GLY A 217 5.82 1.24 40.50
N ASP A 218 4.53 1.15 40.20
CA ASP A 218 3.70 0.01 40.55
C ASP A 218 4.16 -1.27 39.83
N LYS A 219 3.70 -2.43 40.30
CA LYS A 219 4.11 -3.75 39.76
C LYS A 219 5.65 -3.92 39.71
N LEU A 220 6.35 -3.28 40.65
CA LEU A 220 7.81 -3.30 40.81
C LEU A 220 8.60 -2.70 39.64
N LEU A 221 8.04 -1.75 38.88
CA LEU A 221 8.76 -1.10 37.79
C LEU A 221 9.82 -0.10 38.30
N ILE A 222 10.96 0.02 37.61
CA ILE A 222 12.03 0.98 37.97
C ILE A 222 11.54 2.45 37.98
N VAL A 223 10.52 2.77 37.18
CA VAL A 223 9.86 4.07 37.12
C VAL A 223 8.34 3.92 37.07
N LYS A 224 7.61 4.97 37.49
CA LYS A 224 6.19 5.12 37.15
C LYS A 224 6.05 5.15 35.63
N ASN A 225 5.04 4.45 35.08
CA ASN A 225 4.89 4.22 33.65
C ASN A 225 3.52 4.66 33.07
N ASP A 226 2.80 5.49 33.82
CA ASP A 226 1.50 6.08 33.46
C ASP A 226 1.57 7.08 32.28
N GLN A 227 2.77 7.47 31.88
CA GLN A 227 3.06 8.23 30.65
C GLN A 227 4.04 7.45 29.75
N SER A 228 4.12 6.12 29.91
CA SER A 228 5.01 5.21 29.17
C SER A 228 6.51 5.58 29.22
N GLN A 229 6.96 6.19 30.33
CA GLN A 229 8.33 6.65 30.55
C GLN A 229 9.38 5.53 30.44
N LEU A 230 9.02 4.29 30.80
CA LEU A 230 9.89 3.11 30.65
C LEU A 230 10.01 2.69 29.19
N CYS A 231 8.90 2.69 28.45
CA CYS A 231 8.87 2.35 27.03
C CYS A 231 9.69 3.36 26.21
N ALA A 232 9.49 4.65 26.47
CA ALA A 232 10.18 5.75 25.80
C ALA A 232 11.67 5.87 26.19
N ALA A 233 12.13 5.18 27.23
CA ALA A 233 13.55 5.10 27.55
C ALA A 233 14.32 4.35 26.46
N CYS A 234 13.78 3.23 25.97
CA CYS A 234 14.36 2.44 24.86
C CYS A 234 13.82 2.90 23.50
N HIS A 235 12.50 2.96 23.34
CA HIS A 235 11.82 3.26 22.08
C HIS A 235 11.60 4.77 21.90
N SER A 236 12.69 5.52 22.01
CA SER A 236 12.67 7.00 21.98
C SER A 236 12.28 7.59 20.61
N ASP A 237 12.32 6.76 19.55
CA ASP A 237 11.88 7.03 18.19
C ASP A 237 10.37 6.79 17.98
N LYS A 238 9.68 6.13 18.91
CA LYS A 238 8.23 5.83 18.84
C LYS A 238 7.36 6.79 19.66
N LYS A 239 7.98 7.74 20.35
CA LYS A 239 7.28 8.73 21.20
C LYS A 239 6.46 9.75 20.42
N ASP A 240 6.59 9.83 19.10
CA ASP A 240 5.95 10.88 18.29
C ASP A 240 4.43 10.63 18.11
N VAL A 241 3.91 9.49 18.59
CA VAL A 241 2.47 9.22 18.75
C VAL A 241 1.84 9.90 19.98
N ILE A 242 2.65 10.32 20.96
CA ILE A 242 2.17 10.95 22.20
C ILE A 242 1.62 12.34 21.87
N ASP A 243 0.48 12.68 22.50
CA ASP A 243 -0.29 13.92 22.29
C ASP A 243 -0.93 14.08 20.88
N THR A 244 -0.96 13.00 20.09
CA THR A 244 -1.62 12.94 18.77
C THR A 244 -3.04 12.34 18.85
N LYS A 245 -3.74 12.25 17.71
CA LYS A 245 -5.04 11.55 17.60
C LYS A 245 -4.97 10.04 17.97
N HIS A 246 -3.79 9.42 17.90
CA HIS A 246 -3.59 8.03 18.33
C HIS A 246 -3.17 7.90 19.81
N ASP A 247 -3.06 9.01 20.54
CA ASP A 247 -2.95 8.97 21.99
C ASP A 247 -4.34 8.73 22.61
N MET A 248 -4.64 7.46 22.89
CA MET A 248 -5.93 7.05 23.44
C MET A 248 -6.29 7.72 24.78
N ARG A 249 -5.33 8.33 25.49
CA ARG A 249 -5.62 9.14 26.70
C ARG A 249 -6.39 10.42 26.37
N ILE A 250 -6.35 10.85 25.11
CA ILE A 250 -6.99 12.06 24.60
C ILE A 250 -8.24 11.69 23.80
N THR A 251 -8.15 10.74 22.87
CA THR A 251 -9.22 10.42 21.92
C THR A 251 -10.17 9.32 22.39
N MET A 252 -9.75 8.44 23.30
CA MET A 252 -10.54 7.30 23.77
C MET A 252 -10.30 7.03 25.28
N PRO A 253 -10.48 8.03 26.17
CA PRO A 253 -10.02 7.95 27.57
C PRO A 253 -10.68 6.87 28.42
N ASP A 254 -11.87 6.40 28.01
CA ASP A 254 -12.63 5.33 28.67
C ASP A 254 -12.35 3.93 28.10
N GLU A 255 -11.61 3.84 26.98
CA GLU A 255 -11.39 2.59 26.26
C GLU A 255 -10.34 1.71 26.94
N LYS A 256 -10.76 0.53 27.39
CA LYS A 256 -9.91 -0.39 28.14
C LYS A 256 -9.12 -1.32 27.24
N ASN A 257 -7.91 -1.66 27.68
CA ASN A 257 -7.15 -2.76 27.08
C ASN A 257 -7.60 -4.14 27.63
N ILE A 258 -7.04 -5.23 27.06
CA ILE A 258 -7.22 -6.65 27.47
C ILE A 258 -6.71 -6.99 28.89
N LYS A 259 -6.49 -6.00 29.74
CA LYS A 259 -6.17 -6.10 31.16
C LYS A 259 -7.09 -5.21 32.02
N ASP A 260 -8.21 -4.78 31.45
CA ASP A 260 -9.21 -3.87 32.02
C ASP A 260 -8.67 -2.50 32.48
N GLN A 261 -7.51 -2.08 31.95
CA GLN A 261 -6.87 -0.83 32.33
C GLN A 261 -7.30 0.30 31.39
N LEU A 262 -7.62 1.45 31.97
CA LEU A 262 -7.83 2.70 31.22
C LEU A 262 -6.50 3.24 30.66
N PRO A 263 -6.50 4.03 29.57
CA PRO A 263 -5.28 4.63 29.03
C PRO A 263 -4.58 5.55 30.04
N SER A 264 -5.33 6.21 30.93
CA SER A 264 -4.82 7.01 32.04
C SER A 264 -4.03 6.20 33.09
N GLN A 265 -4.27 4.88 33.17
CA GLN A 265 -3.57 3.96 34.07
C GLN A 265 -2.43 3.21 33.37
N ALA A 266 -2.59 2.92 32.08
CA ALA A 266 -1.65 2.14 31.28
C ALA A 266 -0.54 3.00 30.63
N GLY A 267 -0.83 4.27 30.37
CA GLY A 267 0.00 5.16 29.55
C GLY A 267 -0.22 4.96 28.04
N PRO A 268 0.25 5.91 27.20
CA PRO A 268 -0.08 5.96 25.78
C PRO A 268 0.37 4.70 25.03
N CYS A 269 1.57 4.17 25.31
CA CYS A 269 2.05 2.97 24.63
C CYS A 269 1.27 1.71 25.04
N SER A 270 0.88 1.58 26.32
CA SER A 270 0.19 0.37 26.82
C SER A 270 -1.34 0.40 26.66
N ALA A 271 -1.87 1.46 26.04
CA ALA A 271 -3.19 1.41 25.42
C ALA A 271 -3.18 0.49 24.17
N CYS A 272 -2.04 0.39 23.47
CA CYS A 272 -1.86 -0.42 22.26
C CYS A 272 -0.94 -1.66 22.45
N HIS A 273 0.01 -1.61 23.39
CA HIS A 273 1.06 -2.63 23.56
C HIS A 273 1.22 -3.12 25.02
N ILE A 274 0.79 -4.35 25.30
CA ILE A 274 0.88 -4.99 26.62
C ILE A 274 2.13 -5.87 26.72
N PRO A 275 3.10 -5.58 27.60
CA PRO A 275 4.35 -6.34 27.67
C PRO A 275 4.19 -7.78 28.20
N HIS A 276 3.07 -8.14 28.82
CA HIS A 276 2.85 -9.47 29.40
C HIS A 276 1.43 -10.00 29.16
N GLY A 277 1.27 -11.04 28.35
CA GLY A 277 -0.05 -11.64 28.08
C GLY A 277 -0.90 -10.76 27.19
N ALA A 278 -0.32 -10.25 26.09
CA ALA A 278 -1.04 -9.56 25.03
C ALA A 278 -1.97 -10.50 24.26
N ALA A 279 -2.93 -9.94 23.53
CA ALA A 279 -3.87 -10.70 22.72
C ALA A 279 -3.17 -11.49 21.59
N GLY A 280 -2.11 -10.90 21.02
CA GLY A 280 -1.40 -11.50 19.88
C GLY A 280 0.02 -10.98 19.70
N LYS A 281 0.51 -11.04 18.46
CA LYS A 281 1.83 -10.55 18.08
C LYS A 281 1.89 -9.02 18.17
N LYS A 282 3.10 -8.46 18.13
CA LYS A 282 3.38 -7.02 18.37
C LYS A 282 2.82 -6.50 19.70
N LEU A 283 2.64 -7.38 20.70
CA LEU A 283 2.12 -7.04 22.02
C LEU A 283 0.70 -6.46 22.03
N TRP A 284 -0.12 -6.71 21.00
CA TRP A 284 -1.38 -5.98 20.82
C TRP A 284 -2.35 -6.06 22.02
N ALA A 285 -2.93 -4.91 22.35
CA ALA A 285 -3.70 -4.68 23.57
C ALA A 285 -5.21 -4.92 23.48
N LYS A 286 -5.76 -5.13 22.27
CA LYS A 286 -7.17 -5.49 22.06
C LYS A 286 -7.28 -6.89 21.47
N GLU A 287 -8.46 -7.50 21.58
CA GLU A 287 -8.78 -8.76 20.91
C GLU A 287 -8.72 -8.61 19.37
N ILE A 288 -8.32 -9.67 18.66
CA ILE A 288 -8.25 -9.71 17.19
C ILE A 288 -9.16 -10.86 16.74
N LYS A 289 -10.13 -10.56 15.87
CA LYS A 289 -11.16 -11.52 15.42
C LYS A 289 -10.71 -12.45 14.29
N GLU A 290 -9.75 -12.02 13.46
CA GLU A 290 -9.41 -12.69 12.19
C GLU A 290 -7.91 -13.03 12.01
N ASP A 291 -7.65 -13.99 11.11
CA ASP A 291 -6.34 -14.50 10.71
C ASP A 291 -5.53 -13.54 9.78
N ASN A 292 -5.38 -12.27 10.16
CA ASN A 292 -4.24 -11.44 9.75
C ASN A 292 -4.06 -10.21 10.66
N PRO A 293 -3.13 -10.22 11.63
CA PRO A 293 -3.08 -9.16 12.64
C PRO A 293 -2.63 -7.80 12.11
N ALA A 294 -2.02 -7.68 10.92
CA ALA A 294 -1.45 -6.41 10.48
C ALA A 294 -2.50 -5.31 10.26
N SER A 295 -3.45 -5.48 9.33
CA SER A 295 -4.54 -4.51 9.17
C SER A 295 -5.59 -4.66 10.28
N GLN A 296 -5.80 -5.87 10.80
CA GLN A 296 -6.80 -6.12 11.85
C GLN A 296 -6.54 -5.34 13.14
N MET A 297 -5.27 -5.10 13.53
CA MET A 297 -4.95 -4.19 14.63
C MET A 297 -5.60 -2.80 14.42
N CYS A 298 -5.56 -2.25 13.21
CA CYS A 298 -6.20 -0.96 12.90
C CYS A 298 -7.73 -1.09 12.88
N LEU A 299 -8.26 -2.15 12.28
CA LEU A 299 -9.70 -2.38 12.14
C LEU A 299 -10.42 -2.56 13.48
N THR A 300 -9.75 -3.01 14.56
CA THR A 300 -10.35 -3.02 15.91
C THR A 300 -10.90 -1.66 16.39
N CYS A 301 -10.50 -0.54 15.77
CA CYS A 301 -11.08 0.78 15.97
C CYS A 301 -11.62 1.44 14.69
N HIS A 302 -11.02 1.16 13.52
CA HIS A 302 -11.35 1.82 12.24
C HIS A 302 -12.30 1.03 11.33
N GLU A 303 -12.78 -0.12 11.79
CA GLU A 303 -13.97 -0.78 11.24
C GLU A 303 -15.22 -0.09 11.82
N ASN A 304 -16.21 0.25 11.00
CA ASN A 304 -17.33 1.13 11.38
C ASN A 304 -18.28 0.56 12.46
N GLU A 305 -17.99 -0.62 12.99
CA GLU A 305 -18.80 -1.37 13.96
C GLU A 305 -18.28 -1.18 15.40
N GLY A 306 -18.61 -0.04 16.01
CA GLY A 306 -18.46 0.19 17.46
C GLY A 306 -17.96 1.57 17.83
N HIS A 307 -17.18 2.21 16.98
CA HIS A 307 -16.52 3.49 17.25
C HIS A 307 -16.96 4.58 16.27
N LYS A 308 -18.25 4.96 16.29
CA LYS A 308 -18.84 5.91 15.33
C LYS A 308 -18.19 7.30 15.29
N GLU A 309 -17.52 7.69 16.37
CA GLU A 309 -16.75 8.93 16.48
C GLU A 309 -15.38 8.87 15.76
N ILE A 310 -14.91 7.67 15.40
CA ILE A 310 -13.63 7.43 14.73
C ILE A 310 -13.86 7.30 13.23
N LYS A 311 -13.00 7.94 12.43
CA LYS A 311 -13.04 7.82 10.96
C LYS A 311 -12.68 6.41 10.54
N GLY A 312 -13.65 5.66 10.02
CA GLY A 312 -13.41 4.40 9.35
C GLY A 312 -12.84 4.57 7.94
N ILE A 313 -12.52 3.44 7.29
CA ILE A 313 -11.95 3.45 5.93
C ILE A 313 -12.99 3.65 4.82
N GLY A 314 -14.26 3.30 5.06
CA GLY A 314 -15.35 3.41 4.08
C GLY A 314 -15.40 2.25 3.08
N GLU A 315 -16.56 2.07 2.43
CA GLU A 315 -16.85 0.97 1.49
C GLU A 315 -15.87 0.93 0.31
N PHE A 316 -15.70 2.06 -0.38
CA PHE A 316 -14.73 2.21 -1.46
C PHE A 316 -13.37 2.61 -0.87
N SER A 317 -12.60 1.58 -0.50
CA SER A 317 -11.25 1.66 0.06
C SER A 317 -10.23 0.93 -0.81
N HIS A 318 -8.98 1.41 -0.78
CA HIS A 318 -7.85 0.69 -1.37
C HIS A 318 -7.73 -0.69 -0.72
N PRO A 319 -7.62 -1.78 -1.50
CA PRO A 319 -7.62 -3.13 -0.95
C PRO A 319 -6.41 -3.39 -0.05
N VAL A 320 -6.68 -4.11 1.04
CA VAL A 320 -5.69 -4.73 1.94
C VAL A 320 -5.81 -6.26 1.84
N ASN A 321 -4.85 -7.01 2.38
CA ASN A 321 -4.75 -8.48 2.25
C ASN A 321 -4.53 -8.99 0.82
N VAL A 322 -4.34 -8.10 -0.15
CA VAL A 322 -4.02 -8.44 -1.55
C VAL A 322 -2.51 -8.47 -1.79
N LYS A 323 -2.06 -9.32 -2.72
CA LYS A 323 -0.69 -9.26 -3.23
C LYS A 323 -0.59 -8.17 -4.31
N PRO A 324 0.52 -7.41 -4.39
CA PRO A 324 0.81 -6.58 -5.55
C PRO A 324 0.86 -7.40 -6.85
N GLU A 325 0.71 -6.74 -7.99
CA GLU A 325 0.93 -7.37 -9.29
C GLU A 325 2.38 -7.87 -9.41
N LYS A 326 2.62 -8.98 -10.12
CA LYS A 326 3.95 -9.60 -10.26
C LYS A 326 5.03 -8.67 -10.83
N THR A 327 4.62 -7.63 -11.54
CA THR A 327 5.47 -6.60 -12.16
C THR A 327 5.74 -5.40 -11.25
N THR A 328 5.02 -5.25 -10.14
CA THR A 328 5.22 -4.16 -9.18
C THR A 328 6.45 -4.42 -8.31
N LYS A 329 7.48 -3.57 -8.47
CA LYS A 329 8.56 -3.47 -7.49
C LYS A 329 8.10 -2.59 -6.34
N VAL A 330 7.96 -3.16 -5.14
CA VAL A 330 7.60 -2.40 -3.93
C VAL A 330 8.87 -1.90 -3.24
N SER A 331 8.90 -0.61 -2.87
CA SER A 331 10.01 -0.03 -2.10
C SER A 331 10.15 -0.66 -0.70
N GLU A 332 11.38 -0.74 -0.17
CA GLU A 332 11.62 -1.17 1.22
C GLU A 332 10.94 -0.26 2.26
N ASP A 333 10.72 1.01 1.89
CA ASP A 333 9.97 2.00 2.68
C ASP A 333 8.47 1.67 2.80
N LEU A 334 7.92 0.86 1.89
CA LEU A 334 6.53 0.39 1.86
C LEU A 334 6.48 -1.13 2.09
N PRO A 335 6.82 -1.62 3.30
CA PRO A 335 6.94 -3.04 3.55
C PRO A 335 5.61 -3.79 3.35
N LEU A 336 5.68 -4.95 2.70
CA LEU A 336 4.60 -5.93 2.69
C LEU A 336 4.67 -6.82 3.94
N PHE A 337 3.58 -7.52 4.25
CA PHE A 337 3.46 -8.32 5.47
C PHE A 337 2.91 -9.73 5.22
N SER A 338 3.38 -10.70 6.00
CA SER A 338 2.81 -12.06 6.03
C SER A 338 1.47 -12.09 6.79
N GLN A 339 0.74 -13.21 6.69
CA GLN A 339 -0.46 -13.50 7.49
C GLN A 339 -0.23 -13.44 9.01
N GLN A 340 1.02 -13.46 9.48
CA GLN A 340 1.38 -13.33 10.91
C GLN A 340 1.70 -11.87 11.30
N GLY A 341 1.50 -10.91 10.39
CA GLY A 341 1.77 -9.49 10.58
C GLY A 341 3.25 -9.12 10.69
N LEU A 342 4.15 -9.99 10.23
CA LEU A 342 5.59 -9.73 10.16
C LEU A 342 5.95 -9.15 8.78
N LYS A 343 6.94 -8.25 8.71
CA LYS A 343 7.45 -7.75 7.42
C LYS A 343 7.93 -8.94 6.59
N ASN A 344 7.49 -9.03 5.34
CA ASN A 344 7.87 -10.09 4.41
C ASN A 344 7.76 -9.55 2.97
N PRO A 345 8.85 -9.55 2.17
CA PRO A 345 8.82 -9.12 0.76
C PRO A 345 7.81 -9.87 -0.12
N ASP A 346 7.47 -11.12 0.18
CA ASP A 346 6.48 -11.93 -0.56
C ASP A 346 5.04 -11.81 0.01
N GLY A 347 4.85 -10.86 0.92
CA GLY A 347 3.63 -10.62 1.68
C GLY A 347 2.50 -9.97 0.88
N THR A 348 1.56 -9.40 1.64
CA THR A 348 0.40 -8.66 1.12
C THR A 348 0.47 -7.20 1.56
N VAL A 349 -0.26 -6.33 0.84
CA VAL A 349 -0.47 -4.93 1.22
C VAL A 349 -1.35 -4.88 2.48
N GLN A 350 -0.94 -4.06 3.45
CA GLN A 350 -1.64 -3.87 4.72
C GLN A 350 -1.69 -2.38 5.08
N CYS A 351 -2.49 -1.98 6.07
CA CYS A 351 -2.48 -0.59 6.58
C CYS A 351 -1.06 -0.12 6.94
N PHE A 352 -0.24 -0.99 7.55
CA PHE A 352 1.15 -0.69 7.90
C PHE A 352 2.12 -0.63 6.70
N THR A 353 1.68 -0.94 5.47
CA THR A 353 2.48 -0.73 4.25
C THR A 353 2.56 0.76 3.94
N CYS A 354 1.43 1.48 4.02
CA CYS A 354 1.38 2.92 3.79
C CYS A 354 1.60 3.74 5.06
N HIS A 355 1.19 3.23 6.23
CA HIS A 355 1.23 3.99 7.49
C HIS A 355 2.29 3.50 8.51
N ASP A 356 2.83 4.45 9.27
CA ASP A 356 3.49 4.23 10.55
C ASP A 356 2.82 5.07 11.64
N ILE A 357 1.97 4.42 12.44
CA ILE A 357 1.24 5.03 13.57
C ILE A 357 2.14 5.77 14.57
N HIS A 358 3.44 5.47 14.60
CA HIS A 358 4.38 6.11 15.52
C HIS A 358 4.97 7.44 15.03
N ARG A 359 4.72 7.85 13.77
CA ARG A 359 5.30 9.04 13.15
C ARG A 359 4.28 9.73 12.25
N TRP A 360 3.75 10.87 12.70
CA TRP A 360 2.74 11.66 11.98
C TRP A 360 3.19 12.15 10.60
N ASP A 361 4.37 12.76 10.51
CA ASP A 361 4.92 13.36 9.30
C ASP A 361 6.19 12.61 8.87
N PRO A 362 6.24 12.04 7.65
CA PRO A 362 7.42 11.34 7.16
C PRO A 362 8.65 12.22 6.94
N ASN A 363 8.45 13.52 6.73
CA ASN A 363 9.49 14.49 6.38
C ASN A 363 9.96 15.31 7.60
N SER A 364 9.24 15.31 8.72
CA SER A 364 9.58 16.13 9.91
C SER A 364 9.15 15.53 11.24
N HIS A 365 10.09 15.02 12.03
CA HIS A 365 9.87 14.59 13.43
C HIS A 365 9.42 15.72 14.37
N ALA A 366 9.62 16.99 13.98
CA ALA A 366 9.10 18.13 14.74
C ALA A 366 7.60 18.33 14.51
N ASN A 367 7.08 17.95 13.33
CA ASN A 367 5.65 17.94 13.04
C ASN A 367 5.03 16.63 13.51
N LYS A 368 4.46 16.65 14.73
CA LYS A 368 3.75 15.50 15.31
C LYS A 368 2.24 15.57 15.07
N GLY A 369 1.77 16.61 14.38
CA GLY A 369 0.36 16.97 14.38
C GLY A 369 -0.09 17.32 15.80
N GLY A 370 -1.31 16.90 16.14
CA GLY A 370 -1.90 17.07 17.47
C GLY A 370 -3.35 16.61 17.46
N LYS A 371 -3.99 16.59 18.62
CA LYS A 371 -5.39 16.10 18.77
C LYS A 371 -6.40 16.76 17.81
N ASP A 372 -6.23 18.06 17.51
CA ASP A 372 -7.14 18.85 16.67
C ASP A 372 -6.64 19.01 15.22
N VAL A 373 -5.46 18.48 14.89
CA VAL A 373 -4.83 18.63 13.56
C VAL A 373 -5.37 17.57 12.61
N GLU A 374 -5.89 17.99 11.46
CA GLU A 374 -6.34 17.07 10.41
C GLU A 374 -5.19 16.69 9.45
N GLY A 375 -5.27 15.47 8.92
CA GLY A 375 -4.27 14.93 8.01
C GLY A 375 -4.47 15.39 6.57
N SER A 376 -3.42 15.25 5.76
CA SER A 376 -3.41 15.42 4.30
C SER A 376 -2.61 14.29 3.66
N SER A 377 -2.54 14.23 2.32
CA SER A 377 -1.70 13.24 1.63
C SER A 377 -0.19 13.40 1.90
N LEU A 378 0.23 14.52 2.50
CA LEU A 378 1.61 14.79 2.83
C LEU A 378 2.05 14.23 4.19
N ASN A 379 1.12 13.96 5.11
CA ASN A 379 1.37 13.55 6.49
C ASN A 379 0.39 12.44 6.94
N SER A 380 -0.45 12.62 7.96
CA SER A 380 -1.43 11.61 8.40
C SER A 380 -0.87 10.20 8.68
N PHE A 381 0.25 10.14 9.39
CA PHE A 381 0.96 8.89 9.76
C PHE A 381 1.52 8.10 8.57
N LEU A 382 1.85 8.74 7.44
CA LEU A 382 2.39 8.05 6.27
C LEU A 382 3.87 7.64 6.41
N ARG A 383 4.25 6.57 5.70
CA ARG A 383 5.65 6.15 5.53
C ARG A 383 6.42 7.04 4.56
N ILE A 384 5.75 7.48 3.50
CA ILE A 384 6.28 8.38 2.46
C ILE A 384 5.23 9.46 2.21
N SER A 385 5.66 10.71 2.10
CA SER A 385 4.78 11.83 1.76
C SER A 385 4.30 11.71 0.30
N ASN A 386 3.01 11.93 0.02
CA ASN A 386 2.47 11.83 -1.35
C ASN A 386 2.71 13.09 -2.22
N SER A 387 3.72 13.91 -1.89
CA SER A 387 4.13 15.04 -2.74
C SER A 387 4.36 14.57 -4.18
N SER A 388 3.71 15.22 -5.14
CA SER A 388 3.75 14.84 -6.58
C SER A 388 3.45 13.35 -6.84
N SER A 389 2.60 12.73 -6.01
CA SER A 389 2.19 11.32 -6.10
C SER A 389 3.30 10.25 -5.94
N VAL A 390 4.42 10.58 -5.27
CA VAL A 390 5.54 9.64 -5.03
C VAL A 390 5.10 8.36 -4.30
N LEU A 391 4.19 8.43 -3.33
CA LEU A 391 3.67 7.25 -2.63
C LEU A 391 2.90 6.33 -3.60
N CYS A 392 2.04 6.89 -4.46
CA CYS A 392 1.31 6.11 -5.47
C CYS A 392 2.25 5.46 -6.50
N LEU A 393 3.21 6.24 -7.02
CA LEU A 393 4.16 5.79 -8.06
C LEU A 393 5.18 4.76 -7.53
N SER A 394 5.36 4.65 -6.22
CA SER A 394 6.15 3.59 -5.58
C SER A 394 5.58 2.17 -5.76
N CYS A 395 4.32 2.05 -6.20
CA CYS A 395 3.68 0.78 -6.58
C CYS A 395 3.13 0.79 -8.02
N HIS A 396 2.67 1.96 -8.50
CA HIS A 396 2.03 2.14 -9.81
C HIS A 396 2.94 2.89 -10.81
N GLU A 397 4.21 2.49 -10.90
CA GLU A 397 5.22 3.17 -11.73
C GLU A 397 4.82 3.29 -13.21
N ASN A 398 4.07 2.31 -13.73
CA ASN A 398 3.53 2.30 -15.10
C ASN A 398 2.49 3.40 -15.37
N LYS A 399 2.02 4.12 -14.34
CA LYS A 399 1.08 5.25 -14.46
C LYS A 399 1.76 6.62 -14.41
N LYS A 400 3.09 6.68 -14.34
CA LYS A 400 3.86 7.93 -14.17
C LYS A 400 3.65 9.00 -15.25
N GLN A 401 3.16 8.68 -16.45
CA GLN A 401 2.91 9.70 -17.47
C GLN A 401 1.78 10.68 -17.06
N ILE A 402 0.93 10.33 -16.09
CA ILE A 402 -0.15 11.19 -15.58
C ILE A 402 0.37 12.56 -15.11
N VAL A 403 1.49 12.59 -14.38
CA VAL A 403 2.06 13.84 -13.82
C VAL A 403 2.69 14.75 -14.90
N THR A 404 2.87 14.20 -16.10
CA THR A 404 3.46 14.84 -17.28
C THR A 404 2.44 15.00 -18.43
N SER A 405 1.17 15.18 -18.10
CA SER A 405 0.04 15.22 -19.04
C SER A 405 -0.99 16.27 -18.64
N ASP A 406 -1.95 16.58 -19.50
CA ASP A 406 -3.03 17.55 -19.23
C ASP A 406 -4.01 17.11 -18.12
N HIS A 407 -4.02 15.82 -17.77
CA HIS A 407 -4.72 15.33 -16.58
C HIS A 407 -3.96 15.61 -15.27
N ASN A 408 -2.77 16.22 -15.33
CA ASN A 408 -2.16 16.80 -14.14
C ASN A 408 -2.91 18.08 -13.73
N LEU A 409 -3.91 17.93 -12.87
CA LEU A 409 -4.71 19.06 -12.38
C LEU A 409 -3.92 20.04 -11.50
N GLU A 410 -2.68 19.74 -11.07
CA GLU A 410 -1.78 20.74 -10.48
C GLU A 410 -1.43 21.85 -11.48
N VAL A 411 -1.52 21.56 -12.79
CA VAL A 411 -1.25 22.49 -13.89
C VAL A 411 -2.55 23.01 -14.50
N THR A 412 -3.48 22.12 -14.84
CA THR A 412 -4.67 22.47 -15.65
C THR A 412 -5.86 22.96 -14.84
N ALA A 413 -5.98 22.57 -13.55
CA ALA A 413 -7.07 23.01 -12.68
C ALA A 413 -6.63 23.16 -11.20
N PRO A 414 -5.58 23.95 -10.87
CA PRO A 414 -4.96 23.96 -9.54
C PRO A 414 -5.86 24.41 -8.38
N ALA A 415 -6.93 25.16 -8.69
CA ALA A 415 -7.92 25.61 -7.70
C ALA A 415 -9.02 24.57 -7.42
N GLU A 416 -9.11 23.54 -8.25
CA GLU A 416 -10.13 22.48 -8.13
C GLU A 416 -9.84 21.59 -6.92
N LYS A 417 -10.92 21.11 -6.27
CA LYS A 417 -10.84 20.25 -5.09
C LYS A 417 -11.57 18.93 -5.33
N ASN A 418 -11.02 17.84 -4.80
CA ASN A 418 -11.69 16.55 -4.74
C ASN A 418 -12.81 16.54 -3.68
N ILE A 419 -13.58 15.45 -3.57
CA ILE A 419 -14.72 15.34 -2.64
C ILE A 419 -14.33 15.39 -1.14
N GLN A 420 -13.04 15.23 -0.81
CA GLN A 420 -12.51 15.44 0.55
C GLN A 420 -12.04 16.89 0.79
N GLY A 421 -12.18 17.78 -0.20
CA GLY A 421 -11.83 19.20 -0.10
C GLY A 421 -10.36 19.50 -0.34
N PHE A 422 -9.54 18.52 -0.73
CA PHE A 422 -8.13 18.71 -1.05
C PHE A 422 -7.95 19.15 -2.50
N SER A 423 -7.09 20.14 -2.72
CA SER A 423 -6.61 20.53 -4.05
C SER A 423 -5.63 19.51 -4.64
N ALA A 424 -5.31 19.66 -5.92
CA ALA A 424 -4.27 18.87 -6.57
C ALA A 424 -2.91 18.99 -5.86
N ALA A 425 -2.53 20.19 -5.37
CA ALA A 425 -1.28 20.39 -4.64
C ALA A 425 -1.26 19.72 -3.24
N GLU A 426 -2.42 19.50 -2.61
CA GLU A 426 -2.55 18.86 -1.30
C GLU A 426 -2.69 17.33 -1.38
N SER A 427 -3.14 16.82 -2.53
CA SER A 427 -3.46 15.39 -2.76
C SER A 427 -2.56 14.70 -3.81
N GLY A 428 -1.82 15.48 -4.59
CA GLY A 428 -1.06 15.07 -5.77
C GLY A 428 -1.95 14.86 -7.01
N PRO A 429 -1.34 14.67 -8.20
CA PRO A 429 -2.11 14.47 -9.43
C PRO A 429 -3.01 13.23 -9.37
N CYS A 430 -2.54 12.13 -8.78
CA CYS A 430 -3.37 10.93 -8.57
C CYS A 430 -4.52 11.19 -7.59
N GLY A 431 -4.30 12.00 -6.55
CA GLY A 431 -5.28 12.34 -5.51
C GLY A 431 -6.45 13.22 -6.01
N SER A 432 -6.29 13.80 -7.20
CA SER A 432 -7.32 14.60 -7.89
C SER A 432 -8.37 13.73 -8.60
N CYS A 433 -8.07 12.44 -8.80
CA CYS A 433 -8.95 11.46 -9.43
C CYS A 433 -9.28 10.29 -8.48
N HIS A 434 -8.32 9.85 -7.66
CA HIS A 434 -8.42 8.68 -6.77
C HIS A 434 -8.22 9.02 -5.30
N ILE A 435 -9.05 8.46 -4.42
CA ILE A 435 -8.98 8.64 -2.96
C ILE A 435 -8.78 7.26 -2.28
N PRO A 436 -7.68 7.02 -1.55
CA PRO A 436 -7.41 5.70 -0.97
C PRO A 436 -8.44 5.18 0.05
N HIS A 437 -9.16 6.06 0.74
CA HIS A 437 -10.13 5.71 1.79
C HIS A 437 -11.32 6.67 1.76
N ASN A 438 -12.53 6.14 1.88
CA ASN A 438 -13.79 6.88 1.73
C ASN A 438 -13.90 7.57 0.36
N ALA A 439 -13.60 6.84 -0.72
CA ALA A 439 -13.94 7.26 -2.08
C ALA A 439 -15.46 7.20 -2.32
N LEU A 440 -15.94 7.85 -3.38
CA LEU A 440 -17.37 7.90 -3.69
C LEU A 440 -17.89 6.64 -4.37
N SER A 441 -17.07 5.98 -5.20
CA SER A 441 -17.43 4.79 -5.98
C SER A 441 -16.22 3.88 -6.24
N SER A 442 -16.42 2.83 -7.04
CA SER A 442 -15.36 1.92 -7.49
C SER A 442 -14.22 2.67 -8.21
N SER A 443 -13.10 1.98 -8.48
CA SER A 443 -11.86 2.62 -8.94
C SER A 443 -11.35 3.77 -8.04
N LEU A 444 -11.83 3.82 -6.78
CA LEU A 444 -11.50 4.84 -5.78
C LEU A 444 -11.87 6.27 -6.19
N TRP A 445 -12.93 6.45 -6.97
CA TRP A 445 -13.24 7.73 -7.60
C TRP A 445 -13.49 8.87 -6.59
N SER A 446 -12.92 10.04 -6.90
CA SER A 446 -12.82 11.19 -5.97
C SER A 446 -13.77 12.36 -6.25
N ARG A 447 -14.66 12.23 -7.24
CA ARG A 447 -15.55 13.30 -7.73
C ARG A 447 -16.98 12.79 -7.83
N ALA A 448 -17.97 13.69 -7.75
CA ALA A 448 -19.36 13.35 -8.01
C ALA A 448 -19.52 12.83 -9.46
N LEU A 449 -20.18 11.69 -9.63
CA LEU A 449 -20.57 11.19 -10.95
C LEU A 449 -21.58 12.15 -11.59
N ARG A 450 -21.53 12.30 -12.92
CA ARG A 450 -22.43 13.13 -13.72
C ARG A 450 -22.72 12.45 -15.04
N GLY A 451 -23.88 12.75 -15.63
CA GLY A 451 -24.32 12.20 -16.91
C GLY A 451 -25.25 10.98 -16.76
N GLU A 452 -25.88 10.60 -17.87
CA GLU A 452 -26.85 9.50 -17.96
C GLU A 452 -26.26 8.24 -18.63
N HIS A 453 -24.96 8.27 -18.98
CA HIS A 453 -24.26 7.15 -19.60
C HIS A 453 -23.88 6.06 -18.59
N ASP A 454 -23.16 5.02 -19.03
CA ASP A 454 -22.65 3.99 -18.13
C ASP A 454 -21.66 4.56 -17.09
N TYR A 455 -21.46 3.80 -16.01
CA TYR A 455 -20.58 4.18 -14.90
C TYR A 455 -19.19 4.69 -15.35
N VAL A 456 -18.55 4.02 -16.32
CA VAL A 456 -17.20 4.37 -16.76
C VAL A 456 -17.19 5.68 -17.56
N SER A 457 -18.22 5.89 -18.39
CA SER A 457 -18.42 7.17 -19.07
C SER A 457 -18.70 8.32 -18.08
N GLN A 458 -19.49 8.09 -17.02
CA GLN A 458 -19.75 9.09 -15.97
C GLN A 458 -18.50 9.56 -15.21
N LEU A 459 -17.44 8.73 -15.13
CA LEU A 459 -16.14 9.15 -14.59
C LEU A 459 -15.56 10.30 -15.42
N CYS A 460 -15.55 10.13 -16.75
CA CYS A 460 -15.07 11.15 -17.69
C CYS A 460 -15.97 12.39 -17.66
N GLU A 461 -17.29 12.19 -17.71
CA GLU A 461 -18.29 13.26 -17.71
C GLU A 461 -18.34 14.08 -16.42
N SER A 462 -17.80 13.58 -15.29
CA SER A 462 -17.60 14.39 -14.07
C SER A 462 -16.67 15.61 -14.28
N CYS A 463 -15.85 15.60 -15.34
CA CYS A 463 -14.96 16.69 -15.75
C CYS A 463 -15.32 17.22 -17.16
N HIS A 464 -15.61 16.33 -18.10
CA HIS A 464 -15.91 16.63 -19.50
C HIS A 464 -17.41 16.91 -19.70
N ASN A 465 -17.88 18.01 -19.12
CA ASN A 465 -19.23 18.53 -19.29
C ASN A 465 -19.20 20.07 -19.39
N ASN A 466 -20.30 20.69 -19.84
CA ASN A 466 -20.40 22.14 -20.06
C ASN A 466 -20.01 22.98 -18.83
N ASP A 467 -20.30 22.48 -17.62
CA ASP A 467 -20.02 23.14 -16.34
C ASP A 467 -18.80 22.54 -15.61
N GLY A 468 -18.03 21.69 -16.29
CA GLY A 468 -16.88 20.96 -15.75
C GLY A 468 -15.54 21.63 -16.03
N ILE A 469 -14.49 21.14 -15.37
CA ILE A 469 -13.12 21.65 -15.55
C ILE A 469 -12.55 21.38 -16.96
N ALA A 470 -13.09 20.41 -17.70
CA ALA A 470 -12.67 20.04 -19.05
C ALA A 470 -13.73 20.39 -20.12
N LYS A 471 -14.52 21.45 -19.87
CA LYS A 471 -15.57 21.94 -20.78
C LYS A 471 -15.11 22.33 -22.19
N ASP A 472 -13.82 22.54 -22.40
CA ASP A 472 -13.23 22.86 -23.71
C ASP A 472 -12.89 21.59 -24.53
N LYS A 473 -13.09 20.39 -23.95
CA LYS A 473 -12.78 19.07 -24.55
C LYS A 473 -13.99 18.11 -24.45
N LEU A 474 -15.09 18.44 -25.12
CA LEU A 474 -16.35 17.68 -25.06
C LEU A 474 -16.48 16.66 -26.21
N LEU A 475 -17.51 15.82 -26.16
CA LEU A 475 -17.84 14.84 -27.20
C LEU A 475 -18.67 15.42 -28.36
N GLY A 476 -19.41 16.50 -28.12
CA GLY A 476 -20.33 17.11 -29.09
C GLY A 476 -21.61 16.30 -29.35
N GLU A 477 -22.45 16.74 -30.28
CA GLU A 477 -23.74 16.07 -30.56
C GLU A 477 -23.60 14.75 -31.33
N ASN A 478 -22.60 14.65 -32.22
CA ASN A 478 -22.33 13.42 -32.97
C ASN A 478 -20.91 12.93 -32.65
N TYR A 479 -20.85 11.74 -32.04
CA TYR A 479 -19.64 11.08 -31.60
C TYR A 479 -19.74 9.56 -31.83
N HIS A 480 -18.61 8.86 -31.70
CA HIS A 480 -18.54 7.42 -31.83
C HIS A 480 -19.31 6.73 -30.70
N PRO A 481 -20.17 5.73 -30.97
CA PRO A 481 -20.94 5.05 -29.92
C PRO A 481 -20.08 4.47 -28.80
N VAL A 482 -20.53 4.67 -27.56
CA VAL A 482 -20.02 4.05 -26.33
C VAL A 482 -21.16 3.29 -25.62
N ASN A 483 -20.87 2.52 -24.58
CA ASN A 483 -21.83 1.65 -23.87
C ASN A 483 -22.44 0.56 -24.77
N VAL A 484 -21.69 0.10 -25.79
CA VAL A 484 -22.14 -0.90 -26.79
C VAL A 484 -21.35 -2.20 -26.72
N THR A 485 -22.01 -3.35 -26.93
CA THR A 485 -21.33 -4.65 -27.05
C THR A 485 -20.95 -4.94 -28.51
N LEU A 486 -19.75 -5.49 -28.72
CA LEU A 486 -19.19 -5.70 -30.07
C LEU A 486 -19.75 -6.94 -30.78
N ASP A 487 -20.27 -7.93 -30.04
CA ASP A 487 -20.82 -9.18 -30.58
C ASP A 487 -21.91 -8.94 -31.64
N LYS A 488 -22.74 -7.91 -31.41
CA LYS A 488 -23.83 -7.51 -32.33
C LYS A 488 -23.34 -7.06 -33.71
N PHE A 489 -22.06 -6.71 -33.82
CA PHE A 489 -21.41 -6.24 -35.03
C PHE A 489 -20.43 -7.27 -35.61
N ASN A 490 -20.26 -8.44 -34.94
CA ASN A 490 -19.26 -9.45 -35.29
C ASN A 490 -17.82 -8.86 -35.38
N ILE A 491 -17.49 -7.98 -34.44
CA ILE A 491 -16.16 -7.35 -34.31
C ILE A 491 -15.42 -8.02 -33.14
N THR A 492 -14.19 -8.46 -33.40
CA THR A 492 -13.21 -8.87 -32.38
C THR A 492 -12.20 -7.75 -32.16
N THR A 493 -11.64 -7.62 -30.95
CA THR A 493 -10.64 -6.61 -30.61
C THR A 493 -9.70 -7.11 -29.52
N ASP A 494 -8.45 -6.63 -29.53
CA ASP A 494 -7.48 -6.80 -28.45
C ASP A 494 -7.54 -5.65 -27.42
N LEU A 495 -8.34 -4.61 -27.68
CA LEU A 495 -8.56 -3.49 -26.75
C LEU A 495 -9.43 -3.92 -25.55
N PRO A 496 -9.24 -3.32 -24.36
CA PRO A 496 -10.01 -3.70 -23.19
C PRO A 496 -11.48 -3.28 -23.29
N LEU A 497 -12.37 -4.24 -23.03
CA LEU A 497 -13.81 -4.03 -22.84
C LEU A 497 -14.14 -4.08 -21.34
N TYR A 498 -15.27 -3.49 -20.96
CA TYR A 498 -15.60 -3.22 -19.55
C TYR A 498 -17.01 -3.67 -19.16
N ASP A 499 -17.20 -4.13 -17.92
CA ASP A 499 -18.52 -4.40 -17.34
C ASP A 499 -19.21 -3.12 -16.85
N ASN A 500 -20.37 -3.22 -16.18
CA ASN A 500 -21.10 -2.04 -15.71
C ASN A 500 -20.46 -1.42 -14.46
N GLU A 501 -19.61 -2.17 -13.78
CA GLU A 501 -18.93 -1.85 -12.53
C GLU A 501 -17.54 -1.21 -12.77
N GLY A 502 -17.07 -1.23 -14.03
CA GLY A 502 -15.83 -0.65 -14.52
C GLY A 502 -14.63 -1.60 -14.54
N ASN A 503 -14.84 -2.90 -14.36
CA ASN A 503 -13.77 -3.90 -14.45
C ASN A 503 -13.56 -4.34 -15.90
N LYS A 504 -12.31 -4.74 -16.22
CA LYS A 504 -11.98 -5.30 -17.54
C LYS A 504 -12.55 -6.71 -17.68
N THR A 505 -13.20 -6.99 -18.81
CA THR A 505 -13.76 -8.31 -19.14
C THR A 505 -13.74 -8.56 -20.65
N VAL A 506 -13.73 -9.82 -21.07
CA VAL A 506 -13.70 -10.22 -22.49
C VAL A 506 -15.04 -10.04 -23.20
N SER A 507 -16.16 -10.10 -22.47
CA SER A 507 -17.52 -9.94 -22.99
C SER A 507 -18.14 -8.60 -22.56
N GLY A 508 -17.30 -7.57 -22.49
CA GLY A 508 -17.68 -6.25 -22.00
C GLY A 508 -18.29 -5.36 -23.07
N LYS A 509 -18.48 -4.09 -22.69
CA LYS A 509 -18.86 -3.00 -23.57
C LYS A 509 -17.64 -2.18 -23.97
N LEU A 510 -17.71 -1.59 -25.15
CA LEU A 510 -16.83 -0.52 -25.57
C LEU A 510 -17.25 0.77 -24.86
N VAL A 511 -16.29 1.42 -24.20
CA VAL A 511 -16.44 2.67 -23.44
C VAL A 511 -15.26 3.60 -23.74
N CYS A 512 -15.27 4.84 -23.23
CA CYS A 512 -14.22 5.84 -23.49
C CYS A 512 -12.80 5.29 -23.27
N ILE A 513 -12.58 4.54 -22.19
CA ILE A 513 -11.29 3.95 -21.83
C ILE A 513 -10.95 2.62 -22.55
N THR A 514 -11.78 2.18 -23.51
CA THR A 514 -11.39 1.16 -24.50
C THR A 514 -10.37 1.74 -25.47
N CYS A 515 -10.58 2.97 -25.95
CA CYS A 515 -9.65 3.67 -26.85
C CYS A 515 -8.58 4.47 -26.08
N HIS A 516 -8.94 5.05 -24.94
CA HIS A 516 -8.03 5.87 -24.12
C HIS A 516 -7.48 5.14 -22.89
N ASP A 517 -6.27 5.47 -22.44
CA ASP A 517 -5.81 5.25 -21.06
C ASP A 517 -5.50 6.62 -20.44
N PRO A 518 -6.29 7.12 -19.47
CA PRO A 518 -6.12 8.47 -18.93
C PRO A 518 -4.78 8.67 -18.20
N HIS A 519 -3.99 7.60 -17.99
CA HIS A 519 -2.68 7.62 -17.35
C HIS A 519 -1.49 7.59 -18.32
N THR A 520 -1.73 7.40 -19.63
CA THR A 520 -0.68 7.22 -20.65
C THR A 520 -0.85 8.28 -21.71
N TRP A 521 -0.11 9.39 -21.65
CA TRP A 521 -0.23 10.48 -22.62
C TRP A 521 0.10 10.03 -24.05
N ASP A 522 1.23 9.34 -24.22
CA ASP A 522 1.73 8.81 -25.49
C ASP A 522 2.02 7.31 -25.32
N PRO A 523 1.41 6.42 -26.12
CA PRO A 523 1.58 4.97 -26.02
C PRO A 523 2.91 4.46 -26.59
N VAL A 524 3.65 5.27 -27.36
CA VAL A 524 4.90 4.90 -28.04
C VAL A 524 6.12 5.54 -27.37
N LYS A 525 6.02 6.81 -26.93
CA LYS A 525 7.13 7.61 -26.41
C LYS A 525 6.74 8.35 -25.13
N ALA A 526 7.18 7.83 -23.98
CA ALA A 526 6.95 8.49 -22.70
C ALA A 526 7.49 9.95 -22.69
N VAL A 527 6.71 10.87 -22.11
CA VAL A 527 7.06 12.29 -21.99
C VAL A 527 8.22 12.46 -20.99
N ILE A 528 9.41 12.82 -21.49
CA ILE A 528 10.64 12.99 -20.68
C ILE A 528 10.92 14.44 -20.27
N HIS A 529 10.36 15.42 -20.97
CA HIS A 529 10.63 16.86 -20.77
C HIS A 529 9.32 17.67 -20.72
N TYR A 530 8.48 17.35 -19.73
CA TYR A 530 7.23 18.06 -19.51
C TYR A 530 7.49 19.51 -19.07
N SER A 531 6.80 20.46 -19.70
CA SER A 531 7.02 21.90 -19.47
C SER A 531 6.15 22.51 -18.36
N PHE A 532 5.41 21.68 -17.61
CA PHE A 532 4.42 22.10 -16.62
C PHE A 532 3.40 23.11 -17.17
N LYS A 533 2.91 22.80 -18.38
CA LYS A 533 1.89 23.54 -19.12
C LYS A 533 0.98 22.56 -19.86
N ASN A 534 -0.22 23.01 -20.20
CA ASN A 534 -1.13 22.27 -21.08
C ASN A 534 -0.43 22.00 -22.43
N MET A 535 -0.54 20.79 -22.95
CA MET A 535 0.04 20.34 -24.22
C MET A 535 -1.07 19.82 -25.12
N GLU A 536 -1.40 20.54 -26.19
CA GLU A 536 -2.34 20.01 -27.17
C GLU A 536 -1.76 18.74 -27.83
N GLY A 537 -2.55 17.67 -27.79
CA GLY A 537 -2.20 16.38 -28.35
C GLY A 537 -2.68 16.20 -29.79
N ASP A 538 -2.17 15.16 -30.44
CA ASP A 538 -2.55 14.77 -31.80
C ASP A 538 -2.92 13.28 -31.86
N ALA A 539 -3.29 12.81 -33.06
CA ALA A 539 -3.65 11.42 -33.32
C ALA A 539 -2.55 10.36 -33.04
N SER A 540 -1.34 10.75 -32.66
CA SER A 540 -0.30 9.82 -32.18
C SER A 540 -0.25 9.66 -30.65
N ASN A 541 -0.83 10.60 -29.89
CA ASN A 541 -0.76 10.68 -28.43
C ASN A 541 -2.15 11.00 -27.82
N SER A 542 -2.34 12.09 -27.07
CA SER A 542 -3.63 12.49 -26.48
C SER A 542 -4.38 11.38 -25.72
N PHE A 543 -3.68 10.67 -24.85
CA PHE A 543 -4.22 9.57 -24.02
C PHE A 543 -4.64 8.30 -24.76
N LEU A 544 -4.26 8.10 -26.03
CA LEU A 544 -4.64 6.90 -26.78
C LEU A 544 -3.86 5.65 -26.32
N ARG A 545 -4.50 4.47 -26.39
CA ARG A 545 -3.84 3.16 -26.10
C ARG A 545 -2.88 2.72 -27.20
N GLU A 546 -3.19 3.09 -28.44
CA GLU A 546 -2.40 2.83 -29.63
C GLU A 546 -2.42 4.11 -30.48
N PRO A 547 -1.35 4.44 -31.22
CA PRO A 547 -1.34 5.59 -32.11
C PRO A 547 -2.30 5.37 -33.29
N ASN A 548 -2.79 6.47 -33.86
CA ASN A 548 -3.60 6.52 -35.08
C ASN A 548 -2.92 7.32 -36.22
N PHE A 549 -1.65 7.70 -36.03
CA PHE A 549 -0.74 8.26 -37.02
C PHE A 549 0.71 7.82 -36.71
N PRO A 550 1.56 7.46 -37.69
CA PRO A 550 1.34 7.46 -39.14
C PRO A 550 0.54 6.27 -39.68
N ALA A 551 0.13 5.34 -38.82
CA ALA A 551 -0.73 4.21 -39.18
C ALA A 551 -1.99 4.19 -38.30
N SER A 552 -3.10 3.71 -38.84
CA SER A 552 -4.42 3.70 -38.20
C SER A 552 -4.60 2.56 -37.18
N THR A 553 -3.55 2.22 -36.44
CA THR A 553 -3.46 1.02 -35.58
C THR A 553 -4.64 0.87 -34.62
N LEU A 554 -4.98 1.94 -33.90
CA LEU A 554 -6.10 1.95 -32.98
C LEU A 554 -7.45 1.63 -33.67
N CYS A 555 -7.72 2.29 -34.80
CA CYS A 555 -8.95 2.05 -35.56
C CYS A 555 -8.99 0.64 -36.17
N LYS A 556 -7.85 0.15 -36.67
CA LYS A 556 -7.68 -1.19 -37.24
C LYS A 556 -8.02 -2.32 -36.29
N ASN A 557 -7.83 -2.11 -34.99
CA ASN A 557 -8.13 -3.10 -33.96
C ASN A 557 -9.63 -3.53 -33.98
N CYS A 558 -10.55 -2.63 -34.38
CA CYS A 558 -11.97 -2.95 -34.58
C CYS A 558 -12.43 -2.91 -36.05
N HIS A 559 -11.79 -2.09 -36.88
CA HIS A 559 -12.18 -1.81 -38.27
C HIS A 559 -11.15 -2.34 -39.28
N THR A 560 -10.77 -3.61 -39.13
CA THR A 560 -9.74 -4.29 -39.94
C THR A 560 -9.94 -4.12 -41.46
N ALA A 561 -11.18 -4.24 -41.93
CA ALA A 561 -11.53 -4.07 -43.35
C ALA A 561 -11.46 -2.63 -43.85
N GLN A 562 -11.69 -1.62 -42.98
CA GLN A 562 -11.56 -0.20 -43.33
C GLN A 562 -10.11 0.28 -43.25
N GLY A 563 -9.28 -0.35 -42.43
CA GLY A 563 -7.84 -0.09 -42.35
C GLY A 563 -7.02 -0.53 -43.57
N LEU A 564 -7.66 -1.11 -44.59
CA LEU A 564 -7.02 -1.34 -45.90
C LEU A 564 -6.78 -0.03 -46.67
N VAL A 565 -7.29 1.11 -46.17
CA VAL A 565 -7.10 2.44 -46.75
C VAL A 565 -5.66 2.96 -46.63
N ASP A 566 -4.92 2.54 -45.60
CA ASP A 566 -3.53 2.96 -45.38
C ASP A 566 -2.67 2.74 -46.64
N GLY A 567 -1.91 3.76 -47.03
CA GLY A 567 -1.01 3.72 -48.17
C GLY A 567 -1.69 3.65 -49.55
N THR A 568 -3.02 3.78 -49.64
CA THR A 568 -3.77 3.89 -50.91
C THR A 568 -3.98 5.36 -51.30
N ASP A 569 -4.55 5.64 -52.48
CA ASP A 569 -4.80 7.02 -52.92
C ASP A 569 -5.76 7.82 -52.00
N HIS A 570 -6.58 7.14 -51.19
CA HIS A 570 -7.43 7.76 -50.17
C HIS A 570 -6.75 7.91 -48.81
N ASP A 571 -5.50 7.45 -48.67
CA ASP A 571 -4.65 7.87 -47.58
C ASP A 571 -4.17 9.30 -47.86
N MET A 572 -4.78 10.25 -47.17
CA MET A 572 -4.49 11.68 -47.35
C MET A 572 -3.02 12.01 -47.01
N SER A 573 -2.29 11.17 -46.27
CA SER A 573 -0.85 11.36 -46.04
C SER A 573 0.02 11.08 -47.27
N VAL A 574 -0.52 10.32 -48.24
CA VAL A 574 0.12 10.03 -49.53
C VAL A 574 -0.25 11.08 -50.58
N THR A 575 -1.54 11.42 -50.69
CA THR A 575 -2.06 12.18 -51.84
C THR A 575 -2.31 13.66 -51.59
N ALA A 576 -2.60 14.09 -50.35
CA ALA A 576 -2.87 15.49 -50.02
C ALA A 576 -2.61 15.79 -48.53
N PRO A 577 -1.35 15.74 -48.06
CA PRO A 577 -1.01 15.81 -46.63
C PRO A 577 -1.37 17.14 -45.96
N ASP A 578 -1.40 18.23 -46.73
CA ASP A 578 -1.78 19.57 -46.28
C ASP A 578 -3.31 19.79 -46.27
N ALA A 579 -4.11 18.82 -46.72
CA ALA A 579 -5.56 18.93 -46.68
C ALA A 579 -6.08 18.79 -45.25
N THR A 580 -7.01 19.67 -44.87
CA THR A 580 -7.61 19.70 -43.54
C THR A 580 -9.03 19.17 -43.53
N ASN A 581 -9.47 18.67 -42.37
CA ASN A 581 -10.88 18.48 -42.07
C ASN A 581 -11.58 19.82 -41.73
N ILE A 582 -12.89 19.75 -41.46
CA ILE A 582 -13.73 20.91 -41.11
C ILE A 582 -13.34 21.58 -39.77
N LEU A 583 -12.57 20.90 -38.92
CA LEU A 583 -11.99 21.47 -37.69
C LEU A 583 -10.60 22.10 -37.95
N GLY A 584 -10.14 22.15 -39.20
CA GLY A 584 -8.83 22.69 -39.58
C GLY A 584 -7.64 21.75 -39.35
N GLN A 585 -7.88 20.48 -39.04
CA GLN A 585 -6.84 19.51 -38.71
C GLN A 585 -6.36 18.74 -39.96
N THR A 586 -5.06 18.64 -40.16
CA THR A 586 -4.40 17.80 -41.17
C THR A 586 -4.48 16.31 -40.85
N VAL A 587 -4.03 15.47 -41.78
CA VAL A 587 -3.89 14.01 -41.58
C VAL A 587 -2.93 13.63 -40.45
N LYS A 588 -1.94 14.48 -40.16
CA LYS A 588 -1.01 14.26 -39.05
C LYS A 588 -1.70 14.52 -37.70
N GLU A 589 -2.50 15.57 -37.63
CA GLU A 589 -3.17 16.00 -36.40
C GLU A 589 -4.39 15.14 -36.06
N SER A 590 -5.16 14.73 -37.08
CA SER A 590 -6.40 13.95 -36.90
C SER A 590 -6.24 12.44 -37.21
N GLY A 591 -5.13 12.03 -37.81
CA GLY A 591 -4.87 10.64 -38.23
C GLY A 591 -5.47 10.33 -39.60
N GLN A 592 -5.07 9.20 -40.19
CA GLN A 592 -5.52 8.79 -41.54
C GLN A 592 -7.05 8.77 -41.67
N CYS A 593 -7.75 8.25 -40.66
CA CYS A 593 -9.21 8.24 -40.63
C CYS A 593 -9.81 9.62 -40.29
N GLY A 594 -9.12 10.47 -39.52
CA GLY A 594 -9.66 11.71 -38.95
C GLY A 594 -9.89 12.85 -39.95
N VAL A 595 -9.27 12.78 -41.13
CA VAL A 595 -9.54 13.71 -42.24
C VAL A 595 -10.92 13.45 -42.88
N CYS A 596 -11.49 12.26 -42.64
CA CYS A 596 -12.76 11.78 -43.19
C CYS A 596 -13.82 11.46 -42.12
N HIS A 597 -13.41 11.05 -40.91
CA HIS A 597 -14.28 10.60 -39.82
C HIS A 597 -13.86 11.20 -38.46
N LEU A 598 -14.69 12.09 -37.93
CA LEU A 598 -14.48 12.70 -36.61
C LEU A 598 -15.14 11.86 -35.52
N VAL A 599 -14.34 11.08 -34.77
CA VAL A 599 -14.87 10.23 -33.67
C VAL A 599 -15.52 11.04 -32.54
N HIS A 600 -15.14 12.30 -32.37
CA HIS A 600 -15.74 13.26 -31.42
C HIS A 600 -16.01 14.59 -32.15
N ASN A 601 -17.00 15.36 -31.69
CA ASN A 601 -17.39 16.67 -32.23
C ASN A 601 -17.64 16.69 -33.74
N SER A 602 -18.16 15.61 -34.32
CA SER A 602 -18.50 15.63 -35.74
C SER A 602 -19.69 16.56 -35.99
N PRO A 603 -19.58 17.55 -36.89
CA PRO A 603 -20.72 18.37 -37.28
C PRO A 603 -21.70 17.59 -38.17
N ASN A 604 -21.28 16.44 -38.73
CA ASN A 604 -22.04 15.68 -39.71
C ASN A 604 -22.39 14.28 -39.18
N LYS A 605 -23.67 14.05 -38.91
CA LYS A 605 -24.16 12.75 -38.38
C LYS A 605 -23.92 11.56 -39.31
N LEU A 606 -23.98 11.75 -40.63
CA LEU A 606 -23.80 10.66 -41.59
C LEU A 606 -22.33 10.22 -41.58
N LYS A 607 -22.07 8.99 -41.11
CA LYS A 607 -20.72 8.40 -41.01
C LYS A 607 -19.70 9.25 -40.22
N LEU A 608 -20.16 10.15 -39.33
CA LEU A 608 -19.33 11.10 -38.60
C LEU A 608 -18.43 11.97 -39.51
N TRP A 609 -18.94 12.33 -40.70
CA TRP A 609 -18.14 12.88 -41.80
C TRP A 609 -17.37 14.16 -41.43
N ALA A 610 -16.07 14.18 -41.71
CA ALA A 610 -15.16 15.25 -41.29
C ALA A 610 -15.02 16.38 -42.32
N GLN A 611 -15.65 16.27 -43.50
CA GLN A 611 -15.65 17.29 -44.54
C GLN A 611 -17.05 17.93 -44.67
N PRO A 612 -17.19 19.14 -45.24
CA PRO A 612 -18.51 19.64 -45.65
C PRO A 612 -19.16 18.70 -46.67
N TYR A 613 -20.47 18.47 -46.62
CA TYR A 613 -21.14 17.70 -47.67
C TYR A 613 -20.96 18.34 -49.05
N GLY A 614 -20.66 17.52 -50.05
CA GLY A 614 -20.62 17.92 -51.45
C GLY A 614 -22.01 18.19 -52.01
N ASN A 615 -22.06 18.88 -53.15
CA ASN A 615 -23.30 19.08 -53.87
C ASN A 615 -23.83 17.74 -54.40
N ILE A 616 -25.15 17.57 -54.35
CA ILE A 616 -25.91 16.51 -55.00
C ILE A 616 -27.04 17.15 -55.81
N VAL A 617 -27.37 16.60 -56.98
CA VAL A 617 -28.55 17.06 -57.74
C VAL A 617 -29.83 16.40 -57.23
N ILE A 618 -30.99 16.96 -57.61
CA ILE A 618 -32.29 16.40 -57.25
C ILE A 618 -32.40 14.99 -57.84
N GLY A 619 -32.43 13.96 -56.98
CA GLY A 619 -32.48 12.56 -57.37
C GLY A 619 -31.21 11.76 -57.07
N GLU A 620 -30.10 12.38 -56.69
CA GLU A 620 -28.89 11.66 -56.22
C GLU A 620 -29.00 11.26 -54.75
N ASP A 621 -28.31 10.17 -54.36
CA ASP A 621 -28.34 9.68 -52.99
C ASP A 621 -27.52 10.60 -52.06
N MET A 622 -28.03 10.88 -50.86
CA MET A 622 -27.32 11.67 -49.84
C MET A 622 -25.92 11.12 -49.50
N ILE A 623 -25.65 9.83 -49.72
CA ILE A 623 -24.32 9.22 -49.51
C ILE A 623 -23.29 9.69 -50.56
N ASP A 624 -23.71 10.10 -51.76
CA ASP A 624 -22.81 10.63 -52.79
C ASP A 624 -22.24 12.00 -52.43
N SER A 625 -22.92 12.74 -51.56
CA SER A 625 -22.41 13.99 -51.00
C SER A 625 -21.07 13.81 -50.25
N LEU A 626 -20.78 12.61 -49.73
CA LEU A 626 -19.49 12.29 -49.12
C LEU A 626 -18.38 12.25 -50.17
N CYS A 627 -18.62 11.60 -51.31
CA CYS A 627 -17.64 11.54 -52.41
C CYS A 627 -17.48 12.92 -53.07
N ASN A 628 -18.59 13.60 -53.35
CA ASN A 628 -18.62 14.90 -54.01
C ASN A 628 -18.00 16.03 -53.17
N SER A 629 -17.78 15.85 -51.86
CA SER A 629 -17.06 16.85 -51.05
C SER A 629 -15.61 17.03 -51.50
N CYS A 630 -14.99 15.94 -51.99
CA CYS A 630 -13.61 15.91 -52.46
C CYS A 630 -13.53 15.83 -54.00
N HIS A 631 -14.37 15.02 -54.64
CA HIS A 631 -14.39 14.81 -56.09
C HIS A 631 -15.26 15.87 -56.80
N SER A 632 -14.88 17.13 -56.66
CA SER A 632 -15.57 18.27 -57.28
C SER A 632 -14.60 19.37 -57.69
N ARG A 633 -15.01 20.24 -58.62
CA ARG A 633 -14.15 21.30 -59.15
C ARG A 633 -13.69 22.24 -58.03
N GLY A 634 -12.38 22.43 -57.88
CA GLY A 634 -11.79 23.25 -56.81
C GLY A 634 -11.81 22.60 -55.42
N LYS A 635 -12.06 21.29 -55.33
CA LYS A 635 -11.92 20.49 -54.10
C LYS A 635 -10.66 19.63 -54.15
N ILE A 636 -10.39 18.91 -53.05
CA ILE A 636 -9.12 18.21 -52.80
C ILE A 636 -8.80 17.19 -53.92
N ALA A 637 -9.78 16.41 -54.37
CA ALA A 637 -9.63 15.42 -55.45
C ALA A 637 -10.11 15.96 -56.81
N SER A 638 -9.95 17.27 -57.07
CA SER A 638 -10.45 17.90 -58.31
C SER A 638 -9.78 17.44 -59.61
N SER A 639 -8.64 16.73 -59.53
CA SER A 639 -7.98 16.04 -60.64
C SER A 639 -8.58 14.65 -60.95
N LYS A 640 -9.45 14.12 -60.08
CA LYS A 640 -10.05 12.78 -60.15
C LYS A 640 -11.58 12.83 -60.11
N ILE A 641 -12.17 13.70 -60.92
CA ILE A 641 -13.64 13.80 -61.08
C ILE A 641 -14.04 12.86 -62.24
N PRO A 642 -14.97 11.91 -62.05
CA PRO A 642 -15.46 11.07 -63.14
C PRO A 642 -16.11 11.91 -64.25
N THR A 643 -15.74 11.67 -65.51
CA THR A 643 -16.36 12.32 -66.68
C THR A 643 -17.86 12.07 -66.75
N ILE A 644 -18.31 10.93 -66.22
CA ILE A 644 -19.71 10.52 -66.13
C ILE A 644 -19.91 9.88 -64.75
N ALA A 645 -20.85 10.41 -63.96
CA ALA A 645 -21.15 9.92 -62.60
C ALA A 645 -22.64 9.55 -62.40
N THR A 646 -23.47 9.62 -63.46
CA THR A 646 -24.93 9.49 -63.36
C THR A 646 -25.42 8.06 -63.55
N HIS A 647 -26.26 7.58 -62.63
CA HIS A 647 -26.98 6.31 -62.77
C HIS A 647 -28.47 6.51 -63.12
N PRO A 648 -29.15 5.52 -63.72
CA PRO A 648 -30.60 5.61 -63.98
C PRO A 648 -31.39 5.58 -62.66
N GLN A 649 -32.20 6.61 -62.43
CA GLN A 649 -33.06 6.73 -61.25
C GLN A 649 -34.32 5.86 -61.32
N ASP A 650 -34.96 5.65 -60.18
CA ASP A 650 -36.19 4.86 -60.01
C ASP A 650 -36.06 3.46 -60.61
N LYS A 651 -34.98 2.75 -60.23
CA LYS A 651 -34.76 1.35 -60.59
C LYS A 651 -34.87 0.49 -59.34
N LEU A 652 -35.58 -0.63 -59.44
CA LEU A 652 -35.74 -1.56 -58.33
C LEU A 652 -34.47 -2.42 -58.14
N ILE A 653 -33.37 -1.77 -57.79
CA ILE A 653 -32.14 -2.46 -57.38
C ILE A 653 -32.37 -2.97 -55.96
N ASN A 654 -32.07 -4.25 -55.72
CA ASN A 654 -32.29 -4.85 -54.41
C ASN A 654 -31.27 -5.93 -54.06
N ASN A 655 -30.96 -6.03 -52.77
CA ASN A 655 -30.08 -7.03 -52.18
C ASN A 655 -30.85 -8.01 -51.27
N VAL A 656 -32.15 -8.20 -51.49
CA VAL A 656 -33.00 -8.95 -50.55
C VAL A 656 -32.49 -10.39 -50.35
N MET A 657 -31.96 -11.00 -51.42
CA MET A 657 -31.41 -12.36 -51.44
C MET A 657 -29.90 -12.44 -51.17
N ARG A 658 -29.18 -11.30 -51.14
CA ARG A 658 -27.72 -11.24 -50.94
C ARG A 658 -27.41 -11.12 -49.44
N CYS A 659 -27.42 -12.27 -48.74
CA CYS A 659 -27.27 -12.32 -47.28
C CYS A 659 -25.82 -12.24 -46.77
N ASP A 660 -24.83 -12.66 -47.56
CA ASP A 660 -23.41 -12.52 -47.19
C ASP A 660 -22.87 -11.16 -47.64
N ARG A 661 -22.49 -10.33 -46.66
CA ARG A 661 -21.90 -9.00 -46.87
C ARG A 661 -20.43 -9.04 -47.29
N ASN A 662 -19.77 -10.19 -47.11
CA ASN A 662 -18.34 -10.37 -47.40
C ASN A 662 -18.07 -10.98 -48.78
N ALA A 663 -19.13 -11.45 -49.45
CA ALA A 663 -19.06 -11.99 -50.80
C ALA A 663 -18.59 -10.92 -51.81
N ILE A 664 -17.77 -11.33 -52.78
CA ILE A 664 -17.12 -10.41 -53.74
C ILE A 664 -18.10 -9.72 -54.70
N ASP A 665 -19.32 -10.22 -54.79
CA ASP A 665 -20.43 -9.70 -55.59
C ASP A 665 -21.42 -8.85 -54.77
N PHE A 666 -21.20 -8.68 -53.45
CA PHE A 666 -22.05 -7.82 -52.62
C PHE A 666 -21.79 -6.32 -52.90
N ALA A 667 -22.84 -5.61 -53.30
CA ALA A 667 -22.81 -4.18 -53.63
C ALA A 667 -23.88 -3.43 -52.80
N PRO A 668 -23.53 -2.67 -51.75
CA PRO A 668 -24.50 -2.08 -50.82
C PRO A 668 -25.37 -1.01 -51.49
N ILE A 669 -26.63 -0.91 -51.07
CA ILE A 669 -27.62 0.03 -51.60
C ILE A 669 -27.97 1.03 -50.49
N PHE A 670 -28.24 2.28 -50.84
CA PHE A 670 -28.48 3.35 -49.87
C PHE A 670 -29.85 4.02 -50.07
N ASP A 671 -30.39 4.56 -48.99
CA ASP A 671 -31.59 5.37 -48.98
C ASP A 671 -31.26 6.81 -49.39
N ILE A 672 -31.98 7.31 -50.40
CA ILE A 672 -31.70 8.58 -51.07
C ILE A 672 -31.68 9.79 -50.13
N THR A 673 -32.52 9.79 -49.08
CA THR A 673 -32.66 10.93 -48.17
C THR A 673 -31.76 10.83 -46.95
N SER A 674 -31.65 9.64 -46.34
CA SER A 674 -30.93 9.44 -45.08
C SER A 674 -29.49 8.96 -45.24
N GLY A 675 -29.08 8.52 -46.44
CA GLY A 675 -27.77 7.90 -46.69
C GLY A 675 -27.54 6.59 -45.93
N LYS A 676 -28.59 6.00 -45.33
CA LYS A 676 -28.50 4.73 -44.62
C LYS A 676 -28.50 3.57 -45.61
N GLU A 677 -27.79 2.50 -45.27
CA GLU A 677 -27.85 1.27 -46.05
C GLU A 677 -29.27 0.67 -45.98
N THR A 678 -29.80 0.27 -47.14
CA THR A 678 -31.13 -0.32 -47.35
C THR A 678 -31.02 -1.59 -48.19
N ARG A 679 -32.08 -2.40 -48.24
CA ARG A 679 -32.16 -3.57 -49.12
C ARG A 679 -32.74 -3.25 -50.50
N VAL A 680 -33.35 -2.07 -50.69
CA VAL A 680 -33.99 -1.62 -51.93
C VAL A 680 -33.78 -0.11 -52.09
N GLY A 681 -33.31 0.35 -53.24
CA GLY A 681 -32.92 1.75 -53.49
C GLY A 681 -32.21 1.92 -54.84
N ASN A 682 -31.49 3.03 -55.02
CA ASN A 682 -30.75 3.35 -56.24
C ASN A 682 -29.26 2.96 -56.14
N ILE A 683 -28.51 3.17 -57.24
CA ILE A 683 -27.05 2.97 -57.28
C ILE A 683 -26.36 4.30 -56.96
N SER A 684 -25.55 4.31 -55.91
CA SER A 684 -24.66 5.42 -55.53
C SER A 684 -23.18 5.04 -55.68
N CYS A 685 -22.28 6.00 -55.57
CA CYS A 685 -20.83 5.79 -55.64
C CYS A 685 -20.38 4.65 -54.70
N PRO A 686 -20.84 4.55 -53.43
CA PRO A 686 -20.42 3.48 -52.53
C PRO A 686 -21.05 2.11 -52.84
N THR A 687 -22.02 2.00 -53.76
CA THR A 687 -22.53 0.72 -54.28
C THR A 687 -21.47 0.01 -55.11
N CYS A 688 -20.75 0.75 -55.96
CA CYS A 688 -19.70 0.22 -56.82
C CYS A 688 -18.30 0.37 -56.21
N HIS A 689 -18.05 1.42 -55.42
CA HIS A 689 -16.74 1.70 -54.82
C HIS A 689 -16.70 1.42 -53.31
N ASN A 690 -15.58 0.87 -52.84
CA ASN A 690 -15.17 0.82 -51.45
C ASN A 690 -14.00 1.78 -51.22
N ALA A 691 -14.28 2.99 -50.74
CA ALA A 691 -13.26 4.01 -50.47
C ALA A 691 -12.12 3.54 -49.55
N HIS A 692 -12.28 2.43 -48.83
CA HIS A 692 -11.28 1.88 -47.92
C HIS A 692 -10.40 0.77 -48.48
N GLN A 693 -10.59 0.33 -49.74
CA GLN A 693 -9.91 -0.86 -50.26
C GLN A 693 -9.61 -0.70 -51.74
N TRP A 694 -8.33 -0.67 -52.12
CA TRP A 694 -7.88 -0.38 -53.49
C TRP A 694 -8.36 -1.38 -54.55
N SER A 695 -8.32 -2.69 -54.25
CA SER A 695 -8.75 -3.75 -55.18
C SER A 695 -9.63 -4.78 -54.49
N PRO A 696 -10.71 -5.27 -55.14
CA PRO A 696 -11.55 -6.33 -54.59
C PRO A 696 -10.87 -7.70 -54.58
N LEU A 697 -9.83 -7.88 -55.41
CA LEU A 697 -9.08 -9.13 -55.56
C LEU A 697 -7.98 -9.30 -54.51
N VAL A 698 -7.41 -8.20 -54.02
CA VAL A 698 -6.31 -8.22 -53.04
C VAL A 698 -6.68 -7.36 -51.83
N LYS A 699 -6.96 -8.03 -50.70
CA LYS A 699 -7.37 -7.40 -49.44
C LYS A 699 -6.15 -7.02 -48.61
N GLU A 700 -5.33 -6.12 -49.13
CA GLU A 700 -4.14 -5.58 -48.46
C GLU A 700 -4.14 -4.05 -48.44
N LYS A 701 -3.27 -3.48 -47.61
CA LYS A 701 -2.99 -2.04 -47.59
C LYS A 701 -2.20 -1.63 -48.84
N GLY A 702 -2.23 -0.36 -49.21
CA GLY A 702 -1.41 0.16 -50.30
C GLY A 702 0.09 0.21 -49.96
N ASP A 703 0.90 0.46 -50.98
CA ASP A 703 2.36 0.57 -50.92
C ASP A 703 2.86 2.00 -50.62
N ASN A 704 1.93 2.95 -50.39
CA ASN A 704 2.16 4.40 -50.21
C ASN A 704 2.60 5.11 -51.50
N ILE A 705 2.25 4.56 -52.66
CA ILE A 705 2.42 5.18 -53.97
C ILE A 705 1.02 5.45 -54.55
N ASN A 706 0.85 6.64 -55.15
CA ASN A 706 -0.36 7.00 -55.87
C ASN A 706 -0.38 6.28 -57.23
N HIS A 707 -1.38 5.42 -57.47
CA HIS A 707 -1.45 4.57 -58.66
C HIS A 707 -2.58 4.98 -59.60
N GLU A 708 -2.37 4.93 -60.92
CA GLU A 708 -3.48 5.06 -61.86
C GLU A 708 -4.31 3.76 -61.91
N GLY A 709 -5.59 3.90 -61.59
CA GLY A 709 -6.56 2.82 -61.52
C GLY A 709 -6.97 2.25 -62.88
N ASN A 710 -7.56 1.06 -62.86
CA ASN A 710 -8.15 0.37 -63.99
C ASN A 710 -9.41 -0.42 -63.56
N THR A 711 -10.01 -1.16 -64.50
CA THR A 711 -11.28 -1.91 -64.33
C THR A 711 -11.25 -3.07 -63.31
N THR A 712 -10.11 -3.32 -62.64
CA THR A 712 -9.93 -4.37 -61.62
C THR A 712 -9.44 -3.86 -60.25
N ASN A 713 -9.20 -2.56 -60.11
CA ASN A 713 -8.80 -1.90 -58.87
C ASN A 713 -9.53 -0.55 -58.73
N SER A 714 -8.85 0.58 -58.46
CA SER A 714 -9.50 1.91 -58.39
C SER A 714 -10.67 1.98 -57.39
N PHE A 715 -10.50 1.33 -56.24
CA PHE A 715 -11.50 1.20 -55.19
C PHE A 715 -12.78 0.43 -55.57
N LEU A 716 -12.81 -0.37 -56.64
CA LEU A 716 -13.99 -1.17 -57.00
C LEU A 716 -14.31 -2.26 -55.95
N ARG A 717 -15.61 -2.52 -55.70
CA ARG A 717 -16.08 -3.61 -54.82
C ARG A 717 -16.08 -4.98 -55.48
N ASN A 718 -16.25 -5.02 -56.78
CA ASN A 718 -16.33 -6.23 -57.59
C ASN A 718 -15.54 -6.05 -58.89
N VAL A 719 -15.22 -7.18 -59.51
CA VAL A 719 -14.70 -7.23 -60.89
C VAL A 719 -15.87 -7.23 -61.87
N SER A 720 -15.71 -6.63 -63.05
CA SER A 720 -16.81 -6.22 -63.93
C SER A 720 -17.76 -7.33 -64.42
N TYR A 721 -17.37 -8.61 -64.32
CA TYR A 721 -18.23 -9.75 -64.67
C TYR A 721 -19.10 -10.25 -63.51
N ASN A 722 -18.93 -9.71 -62.30
CA ASN A 722 -19.61 -10.16 -61.07
C ASN A 722 -20.28 -8.98 -60.34
N ASN A 723 -20.81 -8.03 -61.12
CA ASN A 723 -21.44 -6.81 -60.62
C ASN A 723 -22.96 -6.95 -60.46
N ILE A 724 -23.58 -6.02 -59.72
CA ILE A 724 -25.04 -6.01 -59.48
C ILE A 724 -25.88 -5.89 -60.76
N CYS A 725 -25.29 -5.48 -61.89
CA CYS A 725 -25.97 -5.40 -63.18
C CYS A 725 -26.31 -6.80 -63.74
N ILE A 726 -25.58 -7.85 -63.35
CA ILE A 726 -25.85 -9.23 -63.78
C ILE A 726 -27.22 -9.72 -63.30
N ASP A 727 -27.69 -9.24 -62.13
CA ASP A 727 -28.95 -9.63 -61.51
C ASP A 727 -30.18 -9.25 -62.37
N CYS A 728 -30.03 -8.25 -63.26
CA CYS A 728 -31.08 -7.78 -64.18
C CYS A 728 -30.77 -8.02 -65.66
N HIS A 729 -29.49 -8.11 -66.06
CA HIS A 729 -29.08 -8.20 -67.46
C HIS A 729 -28.38 -9.51 -67.85
N GLY A 730 -28.09 -10.40 -66.90
CA GLY A 730 -27.29 -11.60 -67.18
C GLY A 730 -25.94 -11.25 -67.83
N MET A 731 -25.45 -12.08 -68.74
CA MET A 731 -24.15 -11.88 -69.39
C MET A 731 -24.05 -10.59 -70.21
N ASP A 732 -25.16 -9.99 -70.65
CA ASP A 732 -25.18 -8.68 -71.33
C ASP A 732 -24.68 -7.55 -70.41
N ALA A 733 -24.68 -7.76 -69.09
CA ALA A 733 -24.19 -6.80 -68.11
C ALA A 733 -22.75 -6.33 -68.40
N LEU A 734 -21.88 -7.20 -68.93
CA LEU A 734 -20.49 -6.84 -69.24
C LEU A 734 -20.40 -5.82 -70.39
N PHE A 735 -21.13 -6.06 -71.48
CA PHE A 735 -21.17 -5.15 -72.63
C PHE A 735 -21.82 -3.81 -72.27
N ARG A 736 -22.91 -3.86 -71.49
CA ARG A 736 -23.58 -2.66 -70.96
C ARG A 736 -22.66 -1.89 -70.02
N TYR A 737 -21.96 -2.57 -69.11
CA TYR A 737 -21.01 -1.94 -68.19
C TYR A 737 -19.91 -1.20 -68.96
N LYS A 738 -19.29 -1.84 -69.97
CA LYS A 738 -18.31 -1.19 -70.85
C LYS A 738 -18.90 0.06 -71.52
N TYR A 739 -20.01 -0.09 -72.25
CA TYR A 739 -20.67 1.01 -72.94
C TYR A 739 -21.05 2.17 -72.00
N TYR A 740 -21.49 1.90 -70.77
CA TYR A 740 -21.90 2.96 -69.85
C TYR A 740 -20.74 3.66 -69.10
N HIS A 741 -19.56 3.04 -69.01
CA HIS A 741 -18.42 3.56 -68.23
C HIS A 741 -17.19 3.93 -69.08
N ASP A 742 -17.20 3.64 -70.38
CA ASP A 742 -16.24 4.17 -71.34
C ASP A 742 -16.81 5.47 -71.97
N PRO A 743 -16.25 6.66 -71.66
CA PRO A 743 -16.73 7.91 -72.24
C PRO A 743 -16.61 7.95 -73.77
N GLU A 744 -15.63 7.24 -74.36
CA GLU A 744 -15.43 7.21 -75.81
C GLU A 744 -16.55 6.41 -76.52
N GLU A 745 -17.15 5.42 -75.86
CA GLU A 745 -18.29 4.67 -76.41
C GLU A 745 -19.63 5.42 -76.29
N ARG A 746 -19.73 6.46 -75.44
CA ARG A 746 -20.98 7.22 -75.19
C ARG A 746 -21.10 8.52 -75.97
N VAL A 747 -20.00 9.07 -76.48
CA VAL A 747 -20.00 10.29 -77.28
C VAL A 747 -20.06 9.90 -78.76
N GLU A 748 -21.03 10.41 -79.52
CA GLU A 748 -21.04 10.20 -80.97
C GLU A 748 -19.71 10.68 -81.58
N ALA A 749 -19.00 9.77 -82.25
CA ALA A 749 -17.75 10.09 -82.90
C ALA A 749 -17.97 11.21 -83.93
N SER A 750 -17.30 12.37 -83.72
CA SER A 750 -17.45 13.52 -84.61
C SER A 750 -17.19 13.12 -86.06
N PRO A 751 -18.11 13.41 -87.00
CA PRO A 751 -18.02 12.91 -88.36
C PRO A 751 -16.74 13.42 -89.03
N VAL A 752 -15.87 12.48 -89.41
CA VAL A 752 -14.60 12.76 -90.07
C VAL A 752 -14.86 13.52 -91.36
N ARG A 753 -14.42 14.79 -91.41
CA ARG A 753 -14.43 15.57 -92.66
C ARG A 753 -13.41 14.99 -93.63
N ILE A 754 -13.88 14.13 -94.52
CA ILE A 754 -13.11 13.69 -95.69
C ILE A 754 -13.00 14.90 -96.63
N ASN A 755 -11.84 15.56 -96.62
CA ASN A 755 -11.51 16.57 -97.62
C ASN A 755 -11.29 15.88 -98.97
N ILE A 756 -12.31 15.92 -99.83
CA ILE A 756 -12.16 15.54 -101.23
C ILE A 756 -11.32 16.63 -101.92
N VAL A 757 -10.09 16.26 -102.27
CA VAL A 757 -9.20 17.10 -103.09
C VAL A 757 -9.75 17.16 -104.51
N LYS A 758 -9.73 18.36 -105.10
CA LYS A 758 -9.90 18.61 -106.54
C LYS A 758 -8.56 19.01 -107.14
#